data_AF-A0A532TEN8-F1
#
_entry.id   AF-A0A532TEN8-F1
#
_cell.length_a   1.000
_cell.length_b   1.000
_cell.length_c   1.000
_cell.angle_alpha   90.00
_cell.angle_beta   90.00
_cell.angle_gamma   90.00
#
_symmetry.space_group_name_H-M   'P 1'
#
loop_
_entity.id
_entity.type
_entity.pdbx_description
1 polymer ?
#
loop_
_entity_poly.entity_id
_entity_poly.type
_entity_poly.pdbx_seq_one_letter_code
_entity_poly.pdbx_strand_id
1 'polypeptide(L)'
;MPPINGVICKALTFYNNDFEIIESLNSLLIRHILTNDANSLLLFGNANESNLIPLNEKIKLIELSLEITQKKIPILIGIYSDIVDEVIDQIENLGKKFVDLNFMISPPITEKENLDTINSYFENILGSINPRHQIYLINNPPQFAGNEIEPDLLKNLMEYSNLKGLNDSFYNIKTCKSYIQYLNNQFSVFCGMEENYQTFFQLIPINQRKYSGIISSVSNLVNMCSKLYKYALEDDILELLQIQEHLNDIRNKIYDIKSNEGKQVIGLKYAFLHLYKDSILKTDTDTNLIAEKLQTQIDPISKGRIEAIVNSLLNRKYIYQLYFIGKKDLYQFDEIINKFSNIDVLVKQGKVKKIKGPYIVDINTLYRVKFENSQLVFRFRTSQLFQHENLINEKFIYPFLDRNLNPNDIDLRQKVKEMINTKTGSYFFNKEQPPIIPVCNLVYYDETKETIPYIFSVQDYIRGKPLFQLINQYISEGKNLYSNKFINLFNNLGEHLGNLHKIKFDTFFKEVSNIGQKKKTSYIEFFDHEIEQKIQEARKNQLEFCDEIRDFYKDNKALIEDETEFVLLHNNFQSQNIIVKEELGVIKINGIVDFDNWCVGSRAQDFIKIDYWILKPLNNSSFYDSFYDAYSKYFSVNNDFKKKIDLNKLIWLLGEYNLESELIKKSDQMDIIKTTRLSLENYLFEIKAIIR
;
A
#
# COMPACT_ATOMS: atom_id res chain seq x y z
N MET A 1 -4.37 -22.23 6.37
CA MET A 1 -3.59 -21.13 5.76
C MET A 1 -2.12 -21.52 5.74
N PRO A 2 -1.32 -21.04 4.77
CA PRO A 2 0.13 -21.30 4.75
C PRO A 2 0.82 -20.60 5.92
N PRO A 3 1.99 -21.10 6.38
CA PRO A 3 2.78 -20.44 7.41
C PRO A 3 3.36 -19.12 6.90
N ILE A 4 3.71 -18.23 7.84
CA ILE A 4 4.35 -16.95 7.60
C ILE A 4 5.81 -17.19 7.20
N ASN A 5 6.36 -16.37 6.30
CA ASN A 5 7.75 -16.46 5.84
C ASN A 5 8.35 -15.07 5.63
N GLY A 6 9.68 -14.99 5.55
CA GLY A 6 10.39 -13.74 5.30
C GLY A 6 10.63 -12.90 6.55
N VAL A 7 10.51 -11.57 6.41
CA VAL A 7 10.84 -10.63 7.47
C VAL A 7 9.63 -10.38 8.36
N ILE A 8 9.72 -10.82 9.61
CA ILE A 8 8.79 -10.44 10.67
C ILE A 8 9.43 -9.31 11.47
N CYS A 9 8.82 -8.12 11.42
CA CYS A 9 9.27 -7.03 12.27
C CYS A 9 8.68 -7.20 13.68
N LYS A 10 9.54 -7.33 14.68
CA LYS A 10 9.17 -7.34 16.09
C LYS A 10 8.82 -5.92 16.53
N ALA A 11 7.58 -5.51 16.33
CA ALA A 11 7.15 -4.13 16.45
C ALA A 11 7.35 -3.60 17.88
N LEU A 12 7.91 -2.39 18.01
CA LEU A 12 7.88 -1.65 19.26
C LEU A 12 6.43 -1.31 19.64
N THR A 13 6.18 -1.05 20.91
CA THR A 13 4.87 -0.60 21.39
C THR A 13 5.03 0.72 22.13
N PHE A 14 4.42 1.80 21.62
CA PHE A 14 4.43 3.10 22.29
C PHE A 14 3.20 3.27 23.19
N TYR A 15 3.41 3.59 24.46
CA TYR A 15 2.35 3.72 25.46
C TYR A 15 2.71 4.80 26.49
N ASN A 16 1.70 5.45 27.04
CA ASN A 16 1.86 6.53 28.04
C ASN A 16 2.19 5.96 29.43
N ASN A 17 2.22 6.82 30.46
CA ASN A 17 2.53 6.39 31.83
C ASN A 17 1.48 5.48 32.46
N ASP A 18 0.25 5.49 31.93
CA ASP A 18 -0.88 4.68 32.38
C ASP A 18 -1.02 3.38 31.57
N PHE A 19 0.00 3.05 30.77
CA PHE A 19 0.05 1.88 29.88
C PHE A 19 -0.99 1.90 28.75
N GLU A 20 -1.51 3.08 28.41
CA GLU A 20 -2.43 3.28 27.29
C GLU A 20 -1.65 3.48 25.98
N ILE A 21 -2.15 2.91 24.89
CA ILE A 21 -1.53 2.95 23.57
C ILE A 21 -1.63 4.37 22.99
N ILE A 22 -0.47 4.92 22.61
CA ILE A 22 -0.41 6.14 21.82
C ILE A 22 -0.63 5.79 20.35
N GLU A 23 -1.86 5.95 19.88
CA GLU A 23 -2.28 5.57 18.53
C GLU A 23 -1.48 6.30 17.44
N SER A 24 -1.22 7.59 17.63
CA SER A 24 -0.48 8.44 16.68
C SER A 24 0.92 7.86 16.39
N LEU A 25 1.65 7.50 17.45
CA LEU A 25 2.99 6.93 17.38
C LEU A 25 3.00 5.50 16.85
N ASN A 26 2.09 4.64 17.30
CA ASN A 26 2.05 3.27 16.81
C ASN A 26 1.59 3.22 15.35
N SER A 27 0.67 4.10 14.93
CA SER A 27 0.28 4.25 13.53
C SER A 27 1.47 4.64 12.67
N LEU A 28 2.24 5.63 13.12
CA LEU A 28 3.50 6.02 12.49
C LEU A 28 4.50 4.87 12.45
N LEU A 29 4.67 4.12 13.54
CA LEU A 29 5.58 2.98 13.56
C LEU A 29 5.17 1.88 12.57
N ILE A 30 3.90 1.46 12.59
CA ILE A 30 3.40 0.38 11.75
C ILE A 30 3.57 0.73 10.28
N ARG A 31 3.19 1.95 9.90
CA ARG A 31 3.38 2.46 8.55
C ARG A 31 4.86 2.44 8.15
N HIS A 32 5.76 2.80 9.07
CA HIS A 32 7.21 2.87 8.84
C HIS A 32 7.78 1.48 8.58
N ILE A 33 7.37 0.52 9.40
CA ILE A 33 7.72 -0.90 9.25
C ILE A 33 7.27 -1.43 7.88
N LEU A 34 6.05 -1.08 7.43
CA LEU A 34 5.55 -1.45 6.10
C LEU A 34 6.40 -0.84 4.98
N THR A 35 6.88 0.39 5.17
CA THR A 35 7.78 1.07 4.22
C THR A 35 9.15 0.41 4.16
N ASN A 36 9.56 -0.23 5.26
CA ASN A 36 10.77 -1.06 5.32
C ASN A 36 10.58 -2.48 4.73
N ASP A 37 9.48 -2.71 4.00
CA ASP A 37 9.16 -3.96 3.29
C ASP A 37 9.09 -5.20 4.20
N ALA A 38 8.66 -5.05 5.46
CA ALA A 38 8.39 -6.18 6.33
C ALA A 38 7.23 -7.04 5.80
N ASN A 39 7.38 -8.37 5.81
CA ASN A 39 6.37 -9.31 5.34
C ASN A 39 5.27 -9.57 6.39
N SER A 40 5.56 -9.32 7.67
CA SER A 40 4.65 -9.57 8.78
C SER A 40 5.01 -8.68 9.98
N LEU A 41 4.03 -8.48 10.87
CA LEU A 41 4.25 -7.81 12.16
C LEU A 41 4.17 -8.82 13.30
N LEU A 42 5.06 -8.71 14.28
CA LEU A 42 4.91 -9.31 15.60
C LEU A 42 4.63 -8.19 16.59
N LEU A 43 3.36 -8.08 17.01
CA LEU A 43 2.94 -7.17 18.07
C LEU A 43 3.22 -7.80 19.42
N PHE A 44 3.56 -6.95 20.40
CA PHE A 44 3.90 -7.39 21.75
C PHE A 44 5.02 -8.45 21.76
N GLY A 45 6.04 -8.29 20.92
CA GLY A 45 7.15 -9.25 20.79
C GLY A 45 8.18 -9.25 21.93
N ASN A 46 7.99 -8.41 22.94
CA ASN A 46 8.82 -8.36 24.15
C ASN A 46 7.97 -8.77 25.35
N ALA A 47 8.30 -9.89 26.01
CA ALA A 47 7.53 -10.38 27.16
C ALA A 47 7.34 -9.33 28.25
N ASN A 48 8.44 -8.64 28.62
CA ASN A 48 8.43 -7.59 29.64
C ASN A 48 7.50 -6.42 29.32
N GLU A 49 7.32 -6.05 28.04
CA GLU A 49 6.39 -4.97 27.67
C GLU A 49 4.97 -5.50 27.46
N SER A 50 4.81 -6.70 26.88
CA SER A 50 3.51 -7.34 26.64
C SER A 50 2.70 -7.49 27.92
N ASN A 51 3.37 -7.84 29.03
CA ASN A 51 2.69 -8.07 30.31
C ASN A 51 2.32 -6.78 31.06
N LEU A 52 2.81 -5.61 30.60
CA LEU A 52 2.44 -4.30 31.17
C LEU A 52 1.18 -3.70 30.53
N ILE A 53 0.87 -4.08 29.29
CA ILE A 53 -0.24 -3.49 28.52
C ILE A 53 -1.55 -4.23 28.84
N PRO A 54 -2.60 -3.52 29.32
CA PRO A 54 -3.92 -4.10 29.55
C PRO A 54 -4.55 -4.70 28.29
N LEU A 55 -5.44 -5.70 28.44
CA LEU A 55 -6.06 -6.40 27.32
C LEU A 55 -6.85 -5.47 26.37
N ASN A 56 -7.58 -4.48 26.90
CA ASN A 56 -8.30 -3.49 26.11
C ASN A 56 -7.35 -2.67 25.23
N GLU A 57 -6.19 -2.29 25.76
CA GLU A 57 -5.14 -1.57 25.05
C GLU A 57 -4.45 -2.48 24.01
N LYS A 58 -4.25 -3.77 24.32
CA LYS A 58 -3.78 -4.74 23.33
C LYS A 58 -4.74 -4.83 22.13
N ILE A 59 -6.03 -4.96 22.41
CA ILE A 59 -7.10 -4.98 21.40
C ILE A 59 -7.09 -3.73 20.54
N LYS A 60 -6.92 -2.55 21.16
CA LYS A 60 -6.86 -1.26 20.47
C LYS A 60 -5.71 -1.21 19.46
N LEU A 61 -4.51 -1.61 19.85
CA LEU A 61 -3.36 -1.66 18.93
C LEU A 61 -3.53 -2.72 17.83
N ILE A 62 -4.17 -3.85 18.12
CA ILE A 62 -4.48 -4.88 17.11
C ILE A 62 -5.43 -4.31 16.05
N GLU A 63 -6.51 -3.65 16.45
CA GLU A 63 -7.47 -3.01 15.54
C GLU A 63 -6.79 -1.96 14.66
N LEU A 64 -6.00 -1.07 15.27
CA LEU A 64 -5.20 -0.07 14.56
C LEU A 64 -4.26 -0.72 13.54
N SER A 65 -3.60 -1.82 13.92
CA SER A 65 -2.68 -2.53 13.04
C SER A 65 -3.40 -3.19 11.87
N LEU A 66 -4.56 -3.80 12.10
CA LEU A 66 -5.38 -4.40 11.04
C LEU A 66 -5.93 -3.35 10.06
N GLU A 67 -6.33 -2.17 10.56
CA GLU A 67 -6.77 -1.05 9.74
C GLU A 67 -5.64 -0.55 8.83
N ILE A 68 -4.47 -0.26 9.40
CA ILE A 68 -3.33 0.29 8.65
C ILE A 68 -2.80 -0.70 7.61
N THR A 69 -2.72 -1.98 7.98
CA THR A 69 -2.25 -3.04 7.08
C THR A 69 -3.30 -3.47 6.06
N GLN A 70 -4.56 -3.03 6.23
CA GLN A 70 -5.70 -3.46 5.42
C GLN A 70 -5.81 -4.99 5.31
N LYS A 71 -5.36 -5.71 6.35
CA LYS A 71 -5.28 -7.18 6.40
C LYS A 71 -4.44 -7.83 5.28
N LYS A 72 -3.49 -7.09 4.68
CA LYS A 72 -2.66 -7.59 3.56
C LYS A 72 -1.44 -8.37 3.99
N ILE A 73 -0.97 -8.14 5.21
CA ILE A 73 0.14 -8.86 5.82
C ILE A 73 -0.32 -9.60 7.07
N PRO A 74 0.28 -10.75 7.40
CA PRO A 74 0.01 -11.44 8.65
C PRO A 74 0.40 -10.59 9.87
N ILE A 75 -0.33 -10.79 10.96
CA ILE A 75 -0.02 -10.23 12.28
C ILE A 75 0.11 -11.38 13.27
N LEU A 76 1.23 -11.41 14.00
CA LEU A 76 1.48 -12.29 15.13
C LEU A 76 1.31 -11.50 16.43
N ILE A 77 0.74 -12.13 17.45
CA ILE A 77 0.62 -11.61 18.80
C ILE A 77 1.52 -12.43 19.72
N GLY A 78 2.44 -11.78 20.44
CA GLY A 78 3.24 -12.43 21.47
C GLY A 78 2.45 -12.66 22.76
N ILE A 79 2.33 -13.92 23.18
CA ILE A 79 1.68 -14.37 24.40
C ILE A 79 2.72 -15.03 25.30
N TYR A 80 2.85 -14.54 26.53
CA TYR A 80 3.86 -14.99 27.49
C TYR A 80 3.20 -15.11 28.87
N SER A 81 3.12 -16.32 29.41
CA SER A 81 2.73 -16.57 30.80
C SER A 81 3.30 -17.91 31.27
N ASP A 82 3.55 -18.05 32.57
CA ASP A 82 3.88 -19.33 33.20
C ASP A 82 2.63 -20.23 33.35
N ILE A 83 1.44 -19.64 33.23
CA ILE A 83 0.15 -20.31 33.48
C ILE A 83 -0.48 -20.71 32.15
N VAL A 84 -0.62 -22.02 31.94
CA VAL A 84 -1.19 -22.63 30.72
C VAL A 84 -2.58 -22.07 30.39
N ASP A 85 -3.47 -21.98 31.39
CA ASP A 85 -4.84 -21.49 31.20
C ASP A 85 -4.86 -20.04 30.70
N GLU A 86 -3.96 -19.18 31.20
CA GLU A 86 -3.88 -17.78 30.75
C GLU A 86 -3.44 -17.66 29.30
N VAL A 87 -2.55 -18.55 28.83
CA VAL A 87 -2.13 -18.59 27.42
C VAL A 87 -3.29 -19.01 26.54
N ILE A 88 -4.00 -20.08 26.92
CA ILE A 88 -5.16 -20.60 26.19
C ILE A 88 -6.26 -19.53 26.11
N ASP A 89 -6.60 -18.91 27.25
CA ASP A 89 -7.65 -17.90 27.33
C ASP A 89 -7.33 -16.68 26.46
N GLN A 90 -6.08 -16.19 26.47
CA GLN A 90 -5.69 -15.06 25.63
C GLN A 90 -5.78 -15.40 24.13
N ILE A 91 -5.30 -16.58 23.72
CA ILE A 91 -5.36 -17.02 22.32
C ILE A 91 -6.81 -17.17 21.87
N GLU A 92 -7.66 -17.84 22.65
CA GLU A 92 -9.05 -18.08 22.31
C GLU A 92 -9.87 -16.78 22.29
N ASN A 93 -9.67 -15.89 23.26
CA ASN A 93 -10.42 -14.63 23.33
C ASN A 93 -10.05 -13.69 22.17
N LEU A 94 -8.76 -13.52 21.89
CA LEU A 94 -8.30 -12.73 20.74
C LEU A 94 -8.68 -13.40 19.42
N GLY A 95 -8.53 -14.72 19.33
CA GLY A 95 -8.84 -15.49 18.14
C GLY A 95 -10.33 -15.53 17.79
N LYS A 96 -11.22 -15.49 18.79
CA LYS A 96 -12.68 -15.29 18.59
C LYS A 96 -12.98 -13.92 18.00
N LYS A 97 -12.31 -12.87 18.48
CA LYS A 97 -12.52 -11.50 18.01
C LYS A 97 -11.88 -11.24 16.63
N PHE A 98 -10.71 -11.83 16.37
CA PHE A 98 -9.91 -11.57 15.17
C PHE A 98 -9.47 -12.89 14.52
N VAL A 99 -10.16 -13.27 13.43
CA VAL A 99 -9.95 -14.56 12.76
C VAL A 99 -8.58 -14.65 12.06
N ASP A 100 -8.00 -13.51 11.68
CA ASP A 100 -6.79 -13.41 10.85
C ASP A 100 -5.47 -13.38 11.67
N LEU A 101 -5.56 -13.50 13.00
CA LEU A 101 -4.38 -13.44 13.89
C LEU A 101 -3.63 -14.77 13.98
N ASN A 102 -2.33 -14.62 14.20
CA ASN A 102 -1.40 -15.71 14.51
C ASN A 102 -0.81 -15.42 15.91
N PHE A 103 -0.31 -16.44 16.58
CA PHE A 103 0.17 -16.29 17.96
C PHE A 103 1.57 -16.85 18.11
N MET A 104 2.39 -16.15 18.89
CA MET A 104 3.72 -16.60 19.29
C MET A 104 3.73 -16.89 20.78
N ILE A 105 4.14 -18.09 21.18
CA ILE A 105 4.19 -18.53 22.58
C ILE A 105 5.61 -18.87 23.01
N SER A 106 5.97 -18.52 24.24
CA SER A 106 7.27 -18.83 24.85
C SER A 106 7.22 -20.07 25.74
N PRO A 107 8.40 -20.62 26.11
CA PRO A 107 8.53 -21.42 27.32
C PRO A 107 8.11 -20.62 28.58
N PRO A 108 7.98 -21.31 29.74
CA PRO A 108 7.89 -20.65 31.04
C PRO A 108 9.03 -19.63 31.23
N ILE A 109 8.72 -18.52 31.89
CA ILE A 109 9.48 -17.27 31.86
C ILE A 109 10.26 -17.07 33.17
N THR A 110 9.66 -17.41 34.31
CA THR A 110 10.15 -17.00 35.63
C THR A 110 11.26 -17.89 36.17
N GLU A 111 11.08 -19.21 36.10
CA GLU A 111 12.02 -20.18 36.66
C GLU A 111 12.47 -21.20 35.61
N LYS A 112 13.63 -21.81 35.87
CA LYS A 112 14.11 -22.91 35.05
C LYS A 112 13.31 -24.17 35.40
N GLU A 113 12.63 -24.70 34.41
CA GLU A 113 11.83 -25.90 34.51
C GLU A 113 12.61 -27.15 34.09
N ASN A 114 12.12 -28.31 34.54
CA ASN A 114 12.59 -29.59 34.03
C ASN A 114 11.93 -29.89 32.67
N LEU A 115 12.52 -30.81 31.91
CA LEU A 115 12.05 -31.14 30.55
C LEU A 115 10.60 -31.65 30.52
N ASP A 116 10.20 -32.49 31.47
CA ASP A 116 8.83 -33.03 31.53
C ASP A 116 7.79 -31.92 31.73
N THR A 117 8.11 -30.90 32.55
CA THR A 117 7.26 -29.72 32.75
C THR A 117 7.17 -28.90 31.46
N ILE A 118 8.28 -28.64 30.78
CA ILE A 118 8.29 -27.88 29.52
C ILE A 118 7.49 -28.62 28.44
N ASN A 119 7.66 -29.94 28.33
CA ASN A 119 6.92 -30.78 27.40
C ASN A 119 5.42 -30.68 27.66
N SER A 120 5.00 -30.95 28.90
CA SER A 120 3.59 -30.89 29.31
C SER A 120 2.99 -29.50 29.11
N TYR A 121 3.76 -28.43 29.34
CA TYR A 121 3.32 -27.05 29.14
C TYR A 121 2.91 -26.81 27.68
N PHE A 122 3.75 -27.15 26.70
CA PHE A 122 3.43 -26.93 25.29
C PHE A 122 2.35 -27.89 24.77
N GLU A 123 2.37 -29.16 25.17
CA GLU A 123 1.36 -30.15 24.78
C GLU A 123 -0.04 -29.74 25.27
N ASN A 124 -0.15 -29.28 26.52
CA ASN A 124 -1.41 -28.80 27.08
C ASN A 124 -1.94 -27.56 26.34
N ILE A 125 -1.07 -26.62 25.97
CA ILE A 125 -1.46 -25.43 25.21
C ILE A 125 -1.92 -25.83 23.79
N LEU A 126 -1.07 -26.53 23.03
CA LEU A 126 -1.35 -26.87 21.63
C LEU A 126 -2.54 -27.83 21.48
N GLY A 127 -2.75 -28.73 22.44
CA GLY A 127 -3.87 -29.66 22.47
C GLY A 127 -5.21 -29.03 22.86
N SER A 128 -5.21 -27.88 23.52
CA SER A 128 -6.43 -27.24 24.05
C SER A 128 -6.98 -26.11 23.18
N ILE A 129 -6.13 -25.47 22.38
CA ILE A 129 -6.52 -24.34 21.52
C ILE A 129 -7.19 -24.81 20.22
N ASN A 130 -8.04 -23.95 19.64
CA ASN A 130 -8.70 -24.21 18.37
C ASN A 130 -7.66 -24.38 17.24
N PRO A 131 -7.71 -25.47 16.46
CA PRO A 131 -6.73 -25.76 15.41
C PRO A 131 -6.64 -24.70 14.28
N ARG A 132 -7.60 -23.77 14.20
CA ARG A 132 -7.54 -22.65 13.25
C ARG A 132 -6.50 -21.60 13.63
N HIS A 133 -6.12 -21.50 14.91
CA HIS A 133 -5.15 -20.52 15.41
C HIS A 133 -3.74 -21.00 15.12
N GLN A 134 -3.03 -20.30 14.24
CA GLN A 134 -1.65 -20.67 13.93
C GLN A 134 -0.72 -20.26 15.07
N ILE A 135 0.08 -21.22 15.53
CA ILE A 135 1.03 -21.03 16.62
C ILE A 135 2.46 -21.08 16.12
N TYR A 136 3.27 -20.17 16.64
CA TYR A 136 4.70 -20.11 16.46
C TYR A 136 5.35 -20.20 17.85
N LEU A 137 6.40 -21.00 17.99
CA LEU A 137 7.16 -21.08 19.25
C LEU A 137 8.33 -20.11 19.21
N ILE A 138 8.74 -19.56 20.35
CA ILE A 138 10.00 -18.83 20.49
C ILE A 138 10.98 -19.61 21.37
N ASN A 139 12.16 -19.94 20.85
CA ASN A 139 13.25 -20.54 21.59
C ASN A 139 14.34 -19.49 21.83
N ASN A 140 14.37 -18.94 23.05
CA ASN A 140 15.39 -18.00 23.48
C ASN A 140 15.78 -18.27 24.95
N PRO A 141 16.57 -19.31 25.24
CA PRO A 141 16.80 -19.76 26.62
C PRO A 141 17.30 -18.66 27.57
N PRO A 142 18.23 -17.76 27.19
CA PRO A 142 18.65 -16.68 28.07
C PRO A 142 17.53 -15.70 28.46
N GLN A 143 16.48 -15.56 27.65
CA GLN A 143 15.32 -14.71 27.93
C GLN A 143 14.27 -15.40 28.80
N PHE A 144 14.22 -16.74 28.80
CA PHE A 144 13.19 -17.55 29.45
C PHE A 144 13.79 -18.45 30.53
N ALA A 145 14.51 -17.87 31.49
CA ALA A 145 15.11 -18.57 32.64
C ALA A 145 16.01 -19.79 32.32
N GLY A 146 16.53 -19.89 31.09
CA GLY A 146 17.30 -21.05 30.63
C GLY A 146 16.46 -22.23 30.15
N ASN A 147 15.15 -22.03 29.95
CA ASN A 147 14.23 -23.00 29.36
C ASN A 147 14.46 -23.06 27.85
N GLU A 148 14.71 -24.26 27.34
CA GLU A 148 15.01 -24.52 25.93
C GLU A 148 13.98 -25.48 25.34
N ILE A 149 13.58 -25.22 24.09
CA ILE A 149 12.73 -26.14 23.34
C ILE A 149 13.63 -27.19 22.68
N GLU A 150 13.90 -28.31 23.35
CA GLU A 150 14.81 -29.31 22.78
C GLU A 150 14.31 -29.89 21.43
N PRO A 151 15.20 -30.33 20.51
CA PRO A 151 14.80 -30.88 19.22
C PRO A 151 13.83 -32.06 19.30
N ASP A 152 13.96 -32.89 20.34
CA ASP A 152 13.06 -34.03 20.58
C ASP A 152 11.67 -33.58 21.05
N LEU A 153 11.60 -32.52 21.86
CA LEU A 153 10.32 -31.88 22.19
C LEU A 153 9.66 -31.33 20.92
N LEU A 154 10.39 -30.52 20.13
CA LEU A 154 9.82 -29.97 18.89
C LEU A 154 9.30 -31.08 17.99
N LYS A 155 10.05 -32.17 17.84
CA LYS A 155 9.65 -33.34 17.05
C LYS A 155 8.29 -33.88 17.47
N ASN A 156 8.03 -34.00 18.77
CA ASN A 156 6.75 -34.45 19.30
C ASN A 156 5.66 -33.41 18.99
N LEU A 157 5.94 -32.12 19.20
CA LEU A 157 4.97 -31.06 18.94
C LEU A 157 4.60 -30.89 17.45
N MET A 158 5.40 -31.42 16.52
CA MET A 158 5.09 -31.38 15.08
C MET A 158 3.81 -32.17 14.71
N GLU A 159 3.26 -33.00 15.61
CA GLU A 159 1.97 -33.66 15.38
C GLU A 159 0.78 -32.68 15.39
N TYR A 160 0.93 -31.53 16.05
CA TYR A 160 -0.11 -30.52 16.14
C TYR A 160 -0.17 -29.67 14.86
N SER A 161 -1.20 -29.89 14.05
CA SER A 161 -1.33 -29.25 12.72
C SER A 161 -1.40 -27.72 12.74
N ASN A 162 -1.70 -27.11 13.89
CA ASN A 162 -1.73 -25.66 14.13
C ASN A 162 -0.37 -25.06 14.50
N LEU A 163 0.63 -25.89 14.83
CA LEU A 163 2.01 -25.44 14.98
C LEU A 163 2.62 -25.16 13.59
N LYS A 164 2.97 -23.90 13.33
CA LYS A 164 3.38 -23.37 12.01
C LYS A 164 4.78 -22.81 11.95
N GLY A 165 5.45 -22.63 13.09
CA GLY A 165 6.86 -22.29 13.03
C GLY A 165 7.58 -22.19 14.36
N LEU A 166 8.89 -21.99 14.26
CA LEU A 166 9.80 -21.79 15.37
C LEU A 166 10.67 -20.55 15.10
N ASN A 167 10.72 -19.64 16.06
CA ASN A 167 11.68 -18.55 16.13
C ASN A 167 12.83 -18.94 17.04
N ASP A 168 14.00 -19.25 16.48
CA ASP A 168 15.18 -19.69 17.23
C ASP A 168 16.20 -18.55 17.34
N SER A 169 16.65 -18.26 18.56
CA SER A 169 17.67 -17.21 18.80
C SER A 169 19.09 -17.62 18.36
N PHE A 170 19.27 -18.84 17.85
CA PHE A 170 20.50 -19.31 17.23
C PHE A 170 21.71 -19.37 18.17
N TYR A 171 21.52 -19.61 19.47
CA TYR A 171 22.64 -19.76 20.42
C TYR A 171 23.49 -21.02 20.17
N ASN A 172 22.87 -22.09 19.68
CA ASN A 172 23.53 -23.36 19.42
C ASN A 172 23.27 -23.83 17.98
N ILE A 173 24.32 -23.77 17.15
CA ILE A 173 24.27 -24.18 15.74
C ILE A 173 23.82 -25.64 15.57
N LYS A 174 24.18 -26.55 16.49
CA LYS A 174 23.78 -27.96 16.41
C LYS A 174 22.27 -28.11 16.62
N THR A 175 21.73 -27.40 17.62
CA THR A 175 20.29 -27.38 17.88
C THR A 175 19.55 -26.78 16.69
N CYS A 176 20.03 -25.64 16.16
CA CYS A 176 19.41 -25.00 15.00
C CYS A 176 19.38 -25.88 13.74
N LYS A 177 20.48 -26.61 13.44
CA LYS A 177 20.49 -27.61 12.36
C LYS A 177 19.38 -28.66 12.52
N SER A 178 19.10 -29.05 13.76
CA SER A 178 18.03 -30.01 14.08
C SER A 178 16.63 -29.42 13.90
N TYR A 179 16.45 -28.11 13.96
CA TYR A 179 15.18 -27.47 13.65
C TYR A 179 14.97 -27.28 12.15
N ILE A 180 16.03 -26.93 11.41
CA ILE A 180 15.98 -26.69 9.96
C ILE A 180 15.48 -27.92 9.18
N GLN A 181 15.69 -29.13 9.70
CA GLN A 181 15.19 -30.36 9.05
C GLN A 181 13.66 -30.42 8.93
N TYR A 182 12.91 -29.66 9.75
CA TYR A 182 11.45 -29.60 9.71
C TYR A 182 10.91 -28.57 8.72
N LEU A 183 11.78 -27.75 8.14
CA LEU A 183 11.42 -26.61 7.31
C LEU A 183 10.78 -27.06 5.99
N ASN A 184 9.53 -26.65 5.76
CA ASN A 184 8.75 -27.03 4.58
C ASN A 184 7.59 -26.05 4.32
N ASN A 185 6.69 -26.39 3.39
CA ASN A 185 5.55 -25.54 3.05
C ASN A 185 4.45 -25.44 4.13
N GLN A 186 4.57 -26.17 5.24
CA GLN A 186 3.65 -26.19 6.38
C GLN A 186 4.29 -25.69 7.68
N PHE A 187 5.61 -25.59 7.75
CA PHE A 187 6.34 -25.17 8.96
C PHE A 187 7.57 -24.33 8.61
N SER A 188 7.69 -23.18 9.28
CA SER A 188 8.73 -22.19 9.03
C SER A 188 9.70 -22.05 10.21
N VAL A 189 10.99 -21.90 9.92
CA VAL A 189 12.00 -21.58 10.96
C VAL A 189 12.53 -20.18 10.72
N PHE A 190 12.59 -19.38 11.78
CA PHE A 190 13.08 -18.02 11.75
C PHE A 190 14.35 -17.86 12.59
N CYS A 191 15.24 -17.00 12.11
CA CYS A 191 16.34 -16.48 12.92
C CYS A 191 15.81 -15.36 13.82
N GLY A 192 15.85 -15.57 15.13
CA GLY A 192 15.39 -14.61 16.13
C GLY A 192 16.43 -13.59 16.57
N MET A 193 17.69 -13.77 16.16
CA MET A 193 18.80 -12.86 16.43
C MET A 193 19.42 -12.42 15.11
N GLU A 194 19.12 -11.20 14.71
CA GLU A 194 19.42 -10.67 13.38
C GLU A 194 20.92 -10.62 13.04
N GLU A 195 21.82 -10.63 14.02
CA GLU A 195 23.27 -10.80 13.82
C GLU A 195 23.68 -12.15 13.24
N ASN A 196 22.86 -13.16 13.48
CA ASN A 196 23.17 -14.53 13.12
C ASN A 196 22.51 -14.92 11.79
N TYR A 197 21.77 -14.02 11.15
CA TYR A 197 20.94 -14.34 10.01
C TYR A 197 21.75 -14.93 8.85
N GLN A 198 22.90 -14.35 8.52
CA GLN A 198 23.81 -14.91 7.51
C GLN A 198 24.24 -16.35 7.83
N THR A 199 24.65 -16.65 9.06
CA THR A 199 25.04 -18.02 9.44
C THR A 199 23.84 -18.96 9.39
N PHE A 200 22.68 -18.52 9.90
CA PHE A 200 21.43 -19.26 9.87
C PHE A 200 21.03 -19.64 8.44
N PHE A 201 21.03 -18.67 7.54
CA PHE A 201 20.70 -18.84 6.13
C PHE A 201 21.60 -19.89 5.43
N GLN A 202 22.90 -19.89 5.74
CA GLN A 202 23.86 -20.82 5.14
C GLN A 202 23.61 -22.28 5.53
N LEU A 203 22.86 -22.53 6.61
CA LEU A 203 22.45 -23.87 7.01
C LEU A 203 21.26 -24.39 6.20
N ILE A 204 20.55 -23.53 5.47
CA ILE A 204 19.29 -23.86 4.80
C ILE A 204 19.55 -24.12 3.31
N PRO A 205 19.11 -25.28 2.77
CA PRO A 205 19.14 -25.54 1.33
C PRO A 205 18.42 -24.46 0.52
N ILE A 206 19.00 -24.05 -0.62
CA ILE A 206 18.51 -22.93 -1.43
C ILE A 206 17.00 -23.02 -1.77
N ASN A 207 16.50 -24.20 -2.12
CA ASN A 207 15.11 -24.45 -2.48
C ASN A 207 14.13 -24.35 -1.30
N GLN A 208 14.64 -24.42 -0.07
CA GLN A 208 13.88 -24.35 1.17
C GLN A 208 13.92 -22.97 1.81
N ARG A 209 14.86 -22.08 1.47
CA ARG A 209 15.00 -20.73 2.07
C ARG A 209 13.73 -19.88 2.06
N LYS A 210 12.85 -20.07 1.08
CA LYS A 210 11.53 -19.40 1.00
C LYS A 210 10.55 -19.77 2.12
N TYR A 211 10.81 -20.86 2.86
CA TYR A 211 10.05 -21.25 4.04
C TYR A 211 10.76 -20.85 5.35
N SER A 212 11.72 -19.94 5.27
CA SER A 212 12.47 -19.41 6.40
C SER A 212 12.29 -17.90 6.51
N GLY A 213 12.88 -17.31 7.55
CA GLY A 213 12.83 -15.87 7.70
C GLY A 213 13.69 -15.34 8.84
N ILE A 214 13.46 -14.09 9.16
CA ILE A 214 14.11 -13.35 10.24
C ILE A 214 13.06 -12.64 11.06
N ILE A 215 13.15 -12.74 12.39
CA ILE A 215 12.38 -11.91 13.31
C ILE A 215 13.33 -10.84 13.83
N SER A 216 13.10 -9.60 13.41
CA SER A 216 14.06 -8.51 13.60
C SER A 216 13.48 -7.37 14.41
N SER A 217 14.28 -6.84 15.33
CA SER A 217 13.96 -5.63 16.09
C SER A 217 14.47 -4.38 15.38
N VAL A 218 15.58 -4.46 14.62
CA VAL A 218 16.14 -3.30 13.91
C VAL A 218 15.30 -2.92 12.67
N SER A 219 14.44 -3.82 12.19
CA SER A 219 13.42 -3.54 11.17
C SER A 219 12.41 -2.45 11.54
N ASN A 220 12.26 -2.14 12.85
CA ASN A 220 11.52 -0.96 13.31
C ASN A 220 12.14 0.36 12.81
N LEU A 221 13.40 0.33 12.39
CA LEU A 221 14.14 1.50 11.95
C LEU A 221 14.58 1.39 10.48
N VAL A 222 15.24 0.31 10.06
CA VAL A 222 15.86 0.16 8.72
C VAL A 222 15.29 -1.01 7.92
N ASN A 223 15.32 -0.94 6.58
CA ASN A 223 14.87 -2.01 5.68
C ASN A 223 15.91 -3.10 5.37
N MET A 224 17.01 -3.15 6.11
CA MET A 224 18.15 -4.03 5.80
C MET A 224 17.82 -5.52 5.91
N CYS A 225 16.97 -5.92 6.85
CA CYS A 225 16.54 -7.32 6.97
C CYS A 225 15.77 -7.80 5.75
N SER A 226 15.02 -6.91 5.09
CA SER A 226 14.33 -7.20 3.82
C SER A 226 15.31 -7.41 2.68
N LYS A 227 16.42 -6.65 2.65
CA LYS A 227 17.53 -6.86 1.72
C LYS A 227 18.25 -8.17 1.99
N LEU A 228 18.55 -8.47 3.26
CA LEU A 228 19.15 -9.75 3.66
C LEU A 228 18.30 -10.93 3.21
N TYR A 229 16.99 -10.88 3.46
CA TYR A 229 16.08 -11.94 3.04
C TYR A 229 16.04 -12.08 1.51
N LYS A 230 15.98 -10.97 0.76
CA LYS A 230 16.03 -10.98 -0.70
C LYS A 230 17.31 -11.66 -1.21
N TYR A 231 18.49 -11.20 -0.76
CA TYR A 231 19.77 -11.78 -1.17
C TYR A 231 19.92 -13.25 -0.76
N ALA A 232 19.32 -13.64 0.37
CA ALA A 232 19.26 -15.04 0.78
C ALA A 232 18.47 -15.90 -0.22
N LEU A 233 17.34 -15.39 -0.73
CA LEU A 233 16.55 -16.10 -1.75
C LEU A 233 17.24 -16.15 -3.11
N GLU A 234 18.00 -15.11 -3.46
CA GLU A 234 18.72 -15.00 -4.73
C GLU A 234 20.09 -15.72 -4.72
N ASP A 235 20.52 -16.22 -3.56
CA ASP A 235 21.85 -16.82 -3.34
C ASP A 235 23.02 -15.85 -3.59
N ASP A 236 22.79 -14.55 -3.40
CA ASP A 236 23.82 -13.51 -3.49
C ASP A 236 24.59 -13.40 -2.17
N ILE A 237 25.54 -14.33 -1.98
CA ILE A 237 26.29 -14.47 -0.73
C ILE A 237 27.14 -13.23 -0.43
N LEU A 238 27.71 -12.58 -1.46
CA LEU A 238 28.59 -11.42 -1.26
C LEU A 238 27.80 -10.21 -0.76
N GLU A 239 26.69 -9.89 -1.40
CA GLU A 239 25.84 -8.78 -0.98
C GLU A 239 25.21 -9.05 0.39
N LEU A 240 24.81 -10.31 0.66
CA LEU A 240 24.29 -10.72 1.96
C LEU A 240 25.32 -10.48 3.08
N LEU A 241 26.59 -10.86 2.86
CA LEU A 241 27.68 -10.62 3.83
C LEU A 241 27.87 -9.13 4.12
N GLN A 242 27.93 -8.30 3.07
CA GLN A 242 28.13 -6.86 3.22
C GLN A 242 26.98 -6.20 3.99
N ILE A 243 25.73 -6.55 3.66
CA ILE A 243 24.57 -6.03 4.40
C ILE A 243 24.55 -6.55 5.84
N GLN A 244 24.95 -7.80 6.09
CA GLN A 244 24.97 -8.35 7.46
C GLN A 244 25.98 -7.59 8.33
N GLU A 245 27.18 -7.33 7.82
CA GLU A 245 28.19 -6.53 8.53
C GLU A 245 27.67 -5.12 8.82
N HIS A 246 27.02 -4.51 7.84
CA HIS A 246 26.46 -3.17 8.02
C HIS A 246 25.30 -3.15 9.03
N LEU A 247 24.42 -4.15 8.97
CA LEU A 247 23.36 -4.36 9.94
C LEU A 247 23.93 -4.49 11.35
N ASN A 248 25.01 -5.27 11.49
CA ASN A 248 25.68 -5.49 12.75
C ASN A 248 26.26 -4.19 13.33
N ASP A 249 26.89 -3.36 12.51
CA ASP A 249 27.40 -2.06 12.91
C ASP A 249 26.27 -1.12 13.42
N ILE A 250 25.14 -1.08 12.71
CA ILE A 250 23.98 -0.27 13.10
C ILE A 250 23.38 -0.78 14.40
N ARG A 251 23.11 -2.08 14.47
CA ARG A 251 22.58 -2.75 15.65
C ARG A 251 23.44 -2.44 16.87
N ASN A 252 24.75 -2.62 16.76
CA ASN A 252 25.73 -2.37 17.82
C ASN A 252 25.80 -0.91 18.29
N LYS A 253 25.47 0.05 17.41
CA LYS A 253 25.45 1.48 17.75
C LYS A 253 24.12 1.92 18.36
N ILE A 254 23.02 1.26 18.01
CA ILE A 254 21.69 1.57 18.56
C ILE A 254 21.47 0.81 19.86
N TYR A 255 21.79 -0.49 19.86
CA TYR A 255 21.61 -1.38 21.00
C TYR A 255 22.79 -1.14 21.92
N ASP A 256 22.53 -0.81 23.19
CA ASP A 256 23.60 -0.81 24.19
C ASP A 256 24.01 -2.26 24.48
N ILE A 257 24.95 -2.80 23.69
CA ILE A 257 25.35 -4.23 23.64
C ILE A 257 25.75 -4.79 25.02
N LYS A 258 26.12 -3.93 25.97
CA LYS A 258 26.56 -4.33 27.31
C LYS A 258 25.40 -4.51 28.31
N SER A 259 24.14 -4.57 27.87
CA SER A 259 22.99 -4.44 28.77
C SER A 259 21.81 -5.37 28.45
N ASN A 260 20.96 -5.59 29.46
CA ASN A 260 19.77 -6.45 29.40
C ASN A 260 18.77 -5.96 28.33
N GLU A 261 17.94 -6.86 27.80
CA GLU A 261 17.02 -6.62 26.68
C GLU A 261 16.19 -5.33 26.76
N GLY A 262 15.80 -4.92 27.97
CA GLY A 262 15.07 -3.66 28.20
C GLY A 262 15.75 -2.43 27.58
N LYS A 263 17.09 -2.40 27.55
CA LYS A 263 17.84 -1.30 26.92
C LYS A 263 17.87 -1.36 25.39
N GLN A 264 17.74 -2.54 24.77
CA GLN A 264 17.63 -2.66 23.31
C GLN A 264 16.35 -1.97 22.82
N VAL A 265 15.23 -2.28 23.48
CA VAL A 265 13.92 -1.67 23.23
C VAL A 265 13.98 -0.16 23.45
N ILE A 266 14.56 0.28 24.57
CA ILE A 266 14.70 1.71 24.90
C ILE A 266 15.51 2.44 23.82
N GLY A 267 16.66 1.87 23.40
CA GLY A 267 17.50 2.45 22.35
C GLY A 267 16.78 2.56 21.00
N LEU A 268 16.01 1.54 20.61
CA LEU A 268 15.20 1.55 19.39
C LEU A 268 14.04 2.55 19.46
N LYS A 269 13.31 2.59 20.56
CA LYS A 269 12.25 3.59 20.78
C LYS A 269 12.81 5.00 20.67
N TYR A 270 13.95 5.25 21.32
CA TYR A 270 14.62 6.54 21.24
C TYR A 270 15.09 6.88 19.81
N ALA A 271 15.71 5.92 19.12
CA ALA A 271 16.11 6.09 17.73
C ALA A 271 14.93 6.45 16.83
N PHE A 272 13.80 5.77 17.00
CA PHE A 272 12.56 6.03 16.26
C PHE A 272 11.96 7.42 16.60
N LEU A 273 11.90 7.80 17.87
CA LEU A 273 11.42 9.13 18.25
C LEU A 273 12.35 10.24 17.74
N HIS A 274 13.67 10.03 17.80
CA HIS A 274 14.63 10.98 17.25
C HIS A 274 14.49 11.12 15.74
N LEU A 275 14.29 10.00 15.04
CA LEU A 275 14.04 9.98 13.60
C LEU A 275 12.87 10.90 13.23
N TYR A 276 11.81 10.92 14.03
CA TYR A 276 10.59 11.69 13.76
C TYR A 276 10.42 12.94 14.63
N LYS A 277 11.46 13.40 15.31
CA LYS A 277 11.41 14.50 16.30
C LYS A 277 10.72 15.76 15.76
N ASP A 278 10.99 16.16 14.52
CA ASP A 278 10.45 17.39 13.93
C ASP A 278 8.95 17.30 13.56
N SER A 279 8.44 16.07 13.42
CA SER A 279 7.04 15.77 13.10
C SER A 279 6.23 15.52 14.37
N ILE A 280 6.81 14.78 15.31
CA ILE A 280 6.19 14.36 16.56
C ILE A 280 6.00 15.53 17.53
N LEU A 281 6.98 16.44 17.64
CA LEU A 281 6.98 17.53 18.63
C LEU A 281 5.95 18.65 18.35
N LYS A 282 5.12 18.52 17.29
CA LYS A 282 4.15 19.56 16.88
C LYS A 282 2.70 19.28 17.24
N THR A 283 2.33 18.06 17.61
CA THR A 283 0.92 17.64 17.54
C THR A 283 0.38 16.91 18.78
N ASP A 284 1.19 16.52 19.77
CA ASP A 284 0.71 15.59 20.81
C ASP A 284 1.42 15.74 22.17
N THR A 285 0.67 16.00 23.25
CA THR A 285 1.17 16.16 24.62
C THR A 285 1.68 14.86 25.22
N ASP A 286 1.02 13.74 24.95
CA ASP A 286 1.38 12.43 25.53
C ASP A 286 2.67 11.88 24.91
N THR A 287 2.90 12.23 23.65
CA THR A 287 4.12 11.84 22.95
C THR A 287 5.35 12.58 23.50
N ASN A 288 5.21 13.86 23.87
CA ASN A 288 6.29 14.58 24.55
C ASN A 288 6.67 13.93 25.88
N LEU A 289 5.67 13.39 26.60
CA LEU A 289 5.88 12.71 27.87
C LEU A 289 6.67 11.39 27.69
N ILE A 290 6.36 10.58 26.68
CA ILE A 290 7.16 9.39 26.34
C ILE A 290 8.60 9.80 25.99
N ALA A 291 8.77 10.82 25.15
CA ALA A 291 10.08 11.26 24.69
C ALA A 291 10.95 11.79 25.84
N GLU A 292 10.39 12.55 26.79
CA GLU A 292 11.10 13.01 27.98
C GLU A 292 11.47 11.83 28.91
N LYS A 293 10.53 10.91 29.16
CA LYS A 293 10.80 9.74 30.01
C LYS A 293 11.91 8.87 29.43
N LEU A 294 11.89 8.59 28.12
CA LEU A 294 12.97 7.84 27.46
C LEU A 294 14.31 8.58 27.49
N GLN A 295 14.31 9.91 27.36
CA GLN A 295 15.52 10.73 27.46
C GLN A 295 16.19 10.63 28.83
N THR A 296 15.42 10.43 29.91
CA THR A 296 15.98 10.26 31.26
C THR A 296 16.50 8.84 31.53
N GLN A 297 16.09 7.85 30.72
CA GLN A 297 16.49 6.44 30.86
C GLN A 297 17.77 6.09 30.07
N ILE A 298 18.18 6.93 29.11
CA ILE A 298 19.38 6.72 28.29
C ILE A 298 20.49 7.67 28.74
N ASP A 299 21.69 7.15 28.96
CA ASP A 299 22.84 7.98 29.33
C ASP A 299 23.26 8.93 28.18
N PRO A 300 23.86 10.09 28.48
CA PRO A 300 24.19 11.10 27.46
C PRO A 300 25.09 10.59 26.32
N ILE A 301 25.97 9.62 26.58
CA ILE A 301 26.90 9.08 25.58
C ILE A 301 26.13 8.19 24.61
N SER A 302 25.32 7.26 25.13
CA SER A 302 24.44 6.42 24.31
C SER A 302 23.46 7.26 23.51
N LYS A 303 22.89 8.31 24.11
CA LYS A 303 22.02 9.28 23.42
C LYS A 303 22.74 9.89 22.22
N GLY A 304 23.90 10.53 22.42
CA GLY A 304 24.67 11.15 21.35
C GLY A 304 25.05 10.16 20.23
N ARG A 305 25.39 8.91 20.60
CA ARG A 305 25.67 7.84 19.64
C ARG A 305 24.45 7.46 18.80
N ILE A 306 23.29 7.27 19.44
CA ILE A 306 22.03 6.93 18.75
C ILE A 306 21.61 8.05 17.80
N GLU A 307 21.71 9.31 18.22
CA GLU A 307 21.38 10.45 17.36
C GLU A 307 22.33 10.53 16.16
N ALA A 308 23.63 10.38 16.38
CA ALA A 308 24.62 10.41 15.31
C ALA A 308 24.38 9.29 14.29
N ILE A 309 24.06 8.06 14.73
CA ILE A 309 23.77 6.96 13.82
C ILE A 309 22.45 7.18 13.07
N VAL A 310 21.37 7.62 13.72
CA VAL A 310 20.10 7.92 13.05
C VAL A 310 20.29 9.00 11.98
N ASN A 311 21.00 10.10 12.29
CA ASN A 311 21.29 11.16 11.32
C ASN A 311 22.16 10.66 10.17
N SER A 312 23.16 9.82 10.44
CA SER A 312 23.99 9.18 9.41
C SER A 312 23.16 8.29 8.48
N LEU A 313 22.24 7.49 9.05
CA LEU A 313 21.37 6.59 8.30
C LEU A 313 20.35 7.35 7.44
N LEU A 314 19.82 8.47 7.94
CA LEU A 314 19.01 9.41 7.15
C LEU A 314 19.80 9.96 5.96
N ASN A 315 21.00 10.49 6.21
CA ASN A 315 21.85 11.08 5.17
C ASN A 315 22.24 10.05 4.10
N ARG A 316 22.48 8.79 4.51
CA ARG A 316 22.82 7.68 3.61
C ARG A 316 21.59 7.00 2.99
N LYS A 317 20.37 7.43 3.32
CA LYS A 317 19.10 6.89 2.82
C LYS A 317 18.88 5.40 3.14
N TYR A 318 19.36 4.96 4.31
CA TYR A 318 19.09 3.63 4.85
C TYR A 318 17.80 3.57 5.68
N ILE A 319 17.31 4.72 6.12
CA ILE A 319 16.02 4.89 6.77
C ILE A 319 15.20 5.86 5.94
N TYR A 320 13.97 5.49 5.65
CA TYR A 320 12.99 6.39 5.04
C TYR A 320 11.99 6.78 6.10
N GLN A 321 11.91 8.07 6.47
CA GLN A 321 10.77 8.48 7.26
C GLN A 321 9.52 8.35 6.37
N LEU A 322 8.42 7.96 6.97
CA LEU A 322 7.11 7.86 6.33
C LEU A 322 6.70 9.10 5.56
N TYR A 323 7.15 10.24 6.06
CA TYR A 323 6.90 11.54 5.47
C TYR A 323 8.16 12.14 4.83
N PHE A 324 9.28 11.41 4.74
CA PHE A 324 10.51 11.88 4.09
C PHE A 324 10.50 11.65 2.58
N ILE A 325 9.53 12.30 1.94
CA ILE A 325 9.96 13.52 1.28
C ILE A 325 9.19 14.66 1.93
N GLY A 326 9.78 15.20 3.00
CA GLY A 326 9.26 16.40 3.61
C GLY A 326 9.46 17.55 2.63
N LYS A 327 8.61 18.58 2.73
CA LYS A 327 8.80 19.85 1.98
C LYS A 327 10.27 20.32 2.03
N LYS A 328 10.97 20.09 3.14
CA LYS A 328 12.38 20.44 3.37
C LYS A 328 13.42 19.61 2.61
N ASP A 329 13.25 18.30 2.46
CA ASP A 329 14.19 17.45 1.69
C ASP A 329 13.89 17.48 0.20
N LEU A 330 12.69 17.93 -0.14
CA LEU A 330 12.31 18.40 -1.49
C LEU A 330 12.87 19.77 -1.82
N TYR A 331 13.30 20.57 -0.84
CA TYR A 331 14.02 21.82 -1.11
C TYR A 331 15.48 21.58 -1.53
N GLN A 332 15.93 20.32 -1.56
CA GLN A 332 17.12 19.88 -2.29
C GLN A 332 16.74 18.90 -3.41
N PHE A 333 15.64 19.14 -4.13
CA PHE A 333 15.33 18.38 -5.34
C PHE A 333 16.47 18.41 -6.38
N ASP A 334 17.37 19.41 -6.31
CA ASP A 334 18.64 19.40 -7.06
C ASP A 334 19.55 18.21 -6.70
N GLU A 335 19.58 17.75 -5.44
CA GLU A 335 20.28 16.52 -5.04
C GLU A 335 19.57 15.25 -5.51
N ILE A 336 18.23 15.28 -5.59
CA ILE A 336 17.44 14.20 -6.20
C ILE A 336 17.74 14.11 -7.70
N ILE A 337 17.83 15.26 -8.38
CA ILE A 337 18.27 15.34 -9.77
C ILE A 337 19.69 14.81 -9.94
N ASN A 338 20.61 15.10 -9.02
CA ASN A 338 21.96 14.54 -9.05
C ASN A 338 21.94 13.01 -8.94
N LYS A 339 20.97 12.40 -8.23
CA LYS A 339 20.80 10.94 -8.20
C LYS A 339 20.33 10.36 -9.53
N PHE A 340 19.73 11.16 -10.40
CA PHE A 340 19.39 10.77 -11.77
C PHE A 340 20.53 10.97 -12.77
N SER A 341 21.73 11.36 -12.31
CA SER A 341 22.91 11.50 -13.18
C SER A 341 23.32 10.20 -13.88
N ASN A 342 22.88 9.05 -13.36
CA ASN A 342 23.12 7.73 -13.97
C ASN A 342 21.97 7.27 -14.89
N ILE A 343 20.94 8.10 -15.08
CA ILE A 343 19.78 7.77 -15.93
C ILE A 343 19.93 8.52 -17.25
N ASP A 344 20.47 7.84 -18.26
CA ASP A 344 20.83 8.43 -19.56
C ASP A 344 19.73 9.28 -20.20
N VAL A 345 18.48 8.82 -20.12
CA VAL A 345 17.32 9.52 -20.71
C VAL A 345 17.04 10.86 -20.03
N LEU A 346 17.32 10.97 -18.72
CA LEU A 346 17.19 12.20 -17.95
C LEU A 346 18.41 13.12 -18.11
N VAL A 347 19.62 12.54 -18.21
CA VAL A 347 20.86 13.29 -18.48
C VAL A 347 20.78 14.04 -19.81
N LYS A 348 20.22 13.41 -20.85
CA LYS A 348 20.03 14.01 -22.18
C LYS A 348 19.14 15.27 -22.18
N GLN A 349 18.38 15.53 -21.11
CA GLN A 349 17.55 16.72 -20.99
C GLN A 349 18.36 18.00 -20.70
N GLY A 350 19.63 17.85 -20.30
CA GLY A 350 20.55 18.93 -19.96
C GLY A 350 20.45 19.34 -18.48
N LYS A 351 20.97 20.51 -18.12
CA LYS A 351 20.94 20.98 -16.73
C LYS A 351 19.53 21.40 -16.31
N VAL A 352 19.20 21.19 -15.04
CA VAL A 352 17.96 21.71 -14.45
C VAL A 352 18.06 23.22 -14.31
N LYS A 353 17.08 23.93 -14.87
CA LYS A 353 16.95 25.39 -14.82
C LYS A 353 16.00 25.85 -13.71
N LYS A 354 14.93 25.09 -13.46
CA LYS A 354 13.90 25.47 -12.48
C LYS A 354 13.06 24.27 -12.06
N ILE A 355 12.73 24.17 -10.79
CA ILE A 355 11.78 23.19 -10.25
C ILE A 355 10.56 23.93 -9.67
N LYS A 356 9.36 23.35 -9.79
CA LYS A 356 8.14 23.80 -9.12
C LYS A 356 7.42 22.60 -8.49
N GLY A 357 6.93 22.76 -7.26
CA GLY A 357 6.31 21.72 -6.44
C GLY A 357 6.76 21.84 -4.97
N PRO A 358 6.45 20.86 -4.10
CA PRO A 358 5.53 19.74 -4.36
C PRO A 358 4.12 20.23 -4.66
N TYR A 359 3.48 19.62 -5.65
CA TYR A 359 2.03 19.59 -5.72
C TYR A 359 1.58 18.25 -5.17
N ILE A 360 1.02 18.27 -3.96
CA ILE A 360 0.52 17.08 -3.29
C ILE A 360 -0.90 16.85 -3.80
N VAL A 361 -1.13 15.66 -4.35
CA VAL A 361 -2.43 15.14 -4.79
C VAL A 361 -2.70 13.88 -3.96
N ASP A 362 -3.96 13.47 -3.80
CA ASP A 362 -4.44 12.39 -2.93
C ASP A 362 -3.46 11.21 -2.74
N ILE A 363 -2.87 10.74 -3.84
CA ILE A 363 -1.93 9.61 -3.84
C ILE A 363 -0.50 9.92 -4.27
N ASN A 364 -0.27 11.07 -4.92
CA ASN A 364 0.97 11.38 -5.61
C ASN A 364 1.54 12.74 -5.22
N THR A 365 2.86 12.82 -5.15
CA THR A 365 3.58 14.10 -5.09
C THR A 365 4.18 14.41 -6.46
N LEU A 366 3.77 15.55 -7.04
CA LEU A 366 4.20 15.98 -8.37
C LEU A 366 5.22 17.11 -8.30
N TYR A 367 6.24 17.03 -9.15
CA TYR A 367 7.21 18.08 -9.43
C TYR A 367 7.26 18.41 -10.90
N ARG A 368 7.25 19.70 -11.21
CA ARG A 368 7.48 20.19 -12.55
C ARG A 368 8.90 20.71 -12.67
N VAL A 369 9.69 20.06 -13.50
CA VAL A 369 11.11 20.33 -13.65
C VAL A 369 11.37 20.86 -15.05
N LYS A 370 11.91 22.06 -15.14
CA LYS A 370 12.37 22.67 -16.39
C LYS A 370 13.87 22.40 -16.53
N PHE A 371 14.21 21.64 -17.56
CA PHE A 371 15.58 21.41 -17.99
C PHE A 371 16.02 22.44 -19.04
N GLU A 372 17.25 22.31 -19.53
CA GLU A 372 17.77 23.10 -20.64
C GLU A 372 16.96 22.87 -21.92
N ASN A 373 16.69 21.61 -22.25
CA ASN A 373 16.10 21.18 -23.51
C ASN A 373 14.61 20.81 -23.40
N SER A 374 14.10 20.62 -22.19
CA SER A 374 12.74 20.11 -21.99
C SER A 374 12.10 20.61 -20.70
N GLN A 375 10.84 20.21 -20.49
CA GLN A 375 10.15 20.38 -19.23
C GLN A 375 9.39 19.09 -18.94
N LEU A 376 9.62 18.53 -17.76
CA LEU A 376 9.12 17.22 -17.34
C LEU A 376 8.27 17.35 -16.08
N VAL A 377 7.45 16.34 -15.83
CA VAL A 377 6.71 16.13 -14.59
C VAL A 377 7.22 14.86 -13.94
N PHE A 378 7.76 14.97 -12.74
CA PHE A 378 8.09 13.83 -11.89
C PHE A 378 6.90 13.55 -10.98
N ARG A 379 6.47 12.31 -10.95
CA ARG A 379 5.33 11.81 -10.18
C ARG A 379 5.84 10.74 -9.22
N PHE A 380 5.86 11.04 -7.93
CA PHE A 380 6.23 10.11 -6.88
C PHE A 380 4.98 9.57 -6.21
N ARG A 381 4.86 8.24 -6.10
CA ARG A 381 3.77 7.60 -5.34
C ARG A 381 4.09 7.68 -3.86
N THR A 382 3.53 8.68 -3.18
CA THR A 382 3.87 9.02 -1.79
C THR A 382 2.80 8.62 -0.78
N SER A 383 1.59 8.29 -1.23
CA SER A 383 0.50 7.85 -0.33
C SER A 383 0.49 6.35 -0.12
N GLN A 384 0.22 5.95 1.12
CA GLN A 384 0.12 4.56 1.53
C GLN A 384 -1.25 3.92 1.25
N LEU A 385 -2.22 4.71 0.75
CA LEU A 385 -3.60 4.25 0.51
C LEU A 385 -3.73 3.37 -0.76
N PHE A 386 -2.70 3.32 -1.61
CA PHE A 386 -2.63 2.42 -2.76
C PHE A 386 -1.51 1.37 -2.56
N GLN A 387 -1.87 0.23 -1.96
CA GLN A 387 -0.98 -0.92 -1.78
C GLN A 387 -1.31 -2.11 -2.71
N HIS A 388 -2.16 -1.95 -3.73
CA HIS A 388 -2.60 -3.09 -4.52
C HIS A 388 -1.80 -3.33 -5.80
N GLU A 389 -1.20 -2.30 -6.40
CA GLU A 389 -0.30 -2.49 -7.54
C GLU A 389 0.96 -1.64 -7.34
N ASN A 390 2.06 -2.29 -6.92
CA ASN A 390 3.42 -1.72 -6.94
C ASN A 390 3.94 -1.65 -8.39
N LEU A 391 3.12 -1.12 -9.30
CA LEU A 391 3.34 -1.10 -10.73
C LEU A 391 2.93 0.26 -11.31
N ILE A 392 3.77 0.80 -12.19
CA ILE A 392 3.49 2.02 -12.94
C ILE A 392 2.61 1.66 -14.12
N ASN A 393 1.33 1.99 -13.97
CA ASN A 393 0.25 1.54 -14.85
C ASN A 393 0.40 2.10 -16.28
N GLU A 394 1.06 3.24 -16.44
CA GLU A 394 1.37 3.85 -17.73
C GLU A 394 2.23 2.95 -18.64
N LYS A 395 3.11 2.12 -18.07
CA LYS A 395 3.97 1.24 -18.87
C LYS A 395 3.15 0.20 -19.65
N PHE A 396 1.98 -0.17 -19.13
CA PHE A 396 1.08 -1.16 -19.74
C PHE A 396 0.12 -0.54 -20.76
N ILE A 397 -0.43 0.65 -20.46
CA ILE A 397 -1.41 1.31 -21.34
C ILE A 397 -0.77 1.93 -22.58
N TYR A 398 0.44 2.49 -22.49
CA TYR A 398 1.04 3.26 -23.59
C TYR A 398 1.26 2.42 -24.87
N PRO A 399 1.73 1.16 -24.80
CA PRO A 399 1.77 0.26 -25.96
C PRO A 399 0.42 0.00 -26.64
N PHE A 400 -0.69 0.02 -25.88
CA PHE A 400 -2.02 -0.08 -26.48
C PHE A 400 -2.40 1.23 -27.21
N LEU A 401 -2.01 2.38 -26.65
CA LEU A 401 -2.36 3.70 -27.20
C LEU A 401 -1.70 3.99 -28.55
N ASP A 402 -0.53 3.42 -28.87
CA ASP A 402 0.07 3.56 -30.20
C ASP A 402 -0.05 2.34 -31.09
N ARG A 403 -0.73 1.28 -30.62
CA ARG A 403 -1.02 0.04 -31.33
C ARG A 403 0.17 -0.91 -31.45
N ASN A 404 1.25 -0.71 -30.68
CA ASN A 404 2.36 -1.66 -30.59
C ASN A 404 1.98 -2.94 -29.82
N LEU A 405 1.00 -2.85 -28.93
CA LEU A 405 0.42 -4.00 -28.24
C LEU A 405 -1.05 -4.13 -28.65
N ASN A 406 -1.43 -5.32 -29.13
CA ASN A 406 -2.80 -5.61 -29.50
C ASN A 406 -3.45 -6.50 -28.41
N PRO A 407 -4.63 -6.14 -27.88
CA PRO A 407 -5.37 -6.99 -26.94
C PRO A 407 -5.66 -8.41 -27.42
N ASN A 408 -5.63 -8.65 -28.74
CA ASN A 408 -5.93 -9.94 -29.35
C ASN A 408 -4.67 -10.72 -29.76
N ASP A 409 -3.48 -10.25 -29.36
CA ASP A 409 -2.22 -10.97 -29.60
C ASP A 409 -2.22 -12.33 -28.89
N ILE A 410 -1.80 -13.38 -29.61
CA ILE A 410 -1.70 -14.75 -29.07
C ILE A 410 -0.73 -14.81 -27.88
N ASP A 411 0.31 -13.98 -27.91
CA ASP A 411 1.37 -13.89 -26.90
C ASP A 411 1.18 -12.74 -25.90
N LEU A 412 0.00 -12.09 -25.88
CA LEU A 412 -0.28 -10.94 -25.00
C LEU A 412 0.10 -11.21 -23.54
N ARG A 413 -0.22 -12.40 -23.03
CA ARG A 413 0.11 -12.77 -21.64
C ARG A 413 1.62 -12.77 -21.38
N GLN A 414 2.41 -13.21 -22.35
CA GLN A 414 3.86 -13.23 -22.23
C GLN A 414 4.39 -11.80 -22.25
N LYS A 415 3.95 -10.96 -23.19
CA LYS A 415 4.33 -9.54 -23.26
C LYS A 415 4.01 -8.80 -21.95
N VAL A 416 2.81 -8.99 -21.40
CA VAL A 416 2.42 -8.40 -20.10
C VAL A 416 3.33 -8.89 -18.96
N LYS A 417 3.67 -10.20 -18.91
CA LYS A 417 4.60 -10.73 -17.91
C LYS A 417 5.99 -10.12 -18.01
N GLU A 418 6.52 -9.96 -19.22
CA GLU A 418 7.81 -9.32 -19.46
C GLU A 418 7.79 -7.87 -18.94
N MET A 419 6.71 -7.12 -19.22
CA MET A 419 6.53 -5.77 -18.72
C MET A 419 6.41 -5.69 -17.18
N ILE A 420 5.79 -6.68 -16.53
CA ILE A 420 5.74 -6.77 -15.05
C ILE A 420 7.15 -6.93 -14.46
N ASN A 421 8.01 -7.71 -15.13
CA ASN A 421 9.38 -7.98 -14.70
C ASN A 421 10.31 -6.79 -14.95
N THR A 422 10.01 -5.97 -15.97
CA THR A 422 10.74 -4.72 -16.24
C THR A 422 10.39 -3.65 -15.19
N LYS A 423 11.28 -3.44 -14.22
CA LYS A 423 11.09 -2.51 -13.10
C LYS A 423 11.53 -1.07 -13.38
N THR A 424 12.36 -0.85 -14.39
CA THR A 424 12.77 0.48 -14.83
C THR A 424 12.72 0.58 -16.35
N GLY A 425 12.48 1.77 -16.89
CA GLY A 425 12.50 1.95 -18.34
C GLY A 425 11.93 3.28 -18.80
N SER A 426 11.67 3.37 -20.10
CA SER A 426 11.08 4.54 -20.75
C SER A 426 10.14 4.10 -21.88
N TYR A 427 9.16 4.92 -22.20
CA TYR A 427 8.27 4.71 -23.34
C TYR A 427 8.04 6.02 -24.10
N PHE A 428 8.51 6.05 -25.35
CA PHE A 428 8.36 7.20 -26.25
C PHE A 428 7.48 6.80 -27.44
N PHE A 429 6.42 7.58 -27.65
CA PHE A 429 5.55 7.41 -28.80
C PHE A 429 6.29 7.74 -30.10
N ASN A 430 6.03 6.95 -31.14
CA ASN A 430 6.54 7.23 -32.47
C ASN A 430 5.90 8.52 -33.01
N LYS A 431 6.72 9.45 -33.52
CA LYS A 431 6.23 10.71 -34.11
C LYS A 431 5.42 10.49 -35.39
N GLU A 432 5.73 9.44 -36.14
CA GLU A 432 5.02 9.09 -37.38
C GLU A 432 3.69 8.38 -37.10
N GLN A 433 3.57 7.75 -35.93
CA GLN A 433 2.39 7.05 -35.46
C GLN A 433 2.01 7.55 -34.06
N PRO A 434 1.35 8.72 -33.97
CA PRO A 434 0.98 9.29 -32.68
C PRO A 434 -0.02 8.40 -31.94
N PRO A 435 -0.10 8.55 -30.60
CA PRO A 435 -1.08 7.83 -29.80
C PRO A 435 -2.51 8.16 -30.23
N ILE A 436 -3.41 7.18 -30.05
CA ILE A 436 -4.84 7.24 -30.42
C ILE A 436 -5.56 8.42 -29.73
N ILE A 437 -5.09 8.82 -28.55
CA ILE A 437 -5.55 9.98 -27.80
C ILE A 437 -4.37 10.85 -27.38
N PRO A 438 -4.56 12.16 -27.16
CA PRO A 438 -3.48 13.05 -26.75
C PRO A 438 -2.97 12.68 -25.35
N VAL A 439 -1.76 12.12 -25.28
CA VAL A 439 -1.07 11.76 -24.03
C VAL A 439 0.41 12.14 -24.16
N CYS A 440 1.10 12.30 -23.04
CA CYS A 440 2.54 12.60 -23.00
C CYS A 440 3.39 11.33 -23.09
N ASN A 441 4.68 11.45 -23.41
CA ASN A 441 5.60 10.32 -23.28
C ASN A 441 5.88 10.00 -21.80
N LEU A 442 6.16 8.72 -21.53
CA LEU A 442 6.66 8.24 -20.25
C LEU A 442 8.18 8.23 -20.36
N VAL A 443 8.78 9.39 -20.09
CA VAL A 443 10.22 9.63 -20.25
C VAL A 443 11.05 8.65 -19.42
N TYR A 444 10.62 8.36 -18.20
CA TYR A 444 11.25 7.35 -17.35
C TYR A 444 10.27 6.79 -16.31
N TYR A 445 10.51 5.58 -15.83
CA TYR A 445 9.80 5.00 -14.70
C TYR A 445 10.73 4.11 -13.89
N ASP A 446 10.48 4.01 -12.58
CA ASP A 446 11.26 3.19 -11.65
C ASP A 446 10.35 2.66 -10.52
N GLU A 447 10.28 1.34 -10.43
CA GLU A 447 9.53 0.58 -9.42
C GLU A 447 10.45 -0.08 -8.38
N THR A 448 11.77 0.02 -8.53
CA THR A 448 12.77 -0.70 -7.72
C THR A 448 12.93 -0.13 -6.32
N LYS A 449 12.63 1.17 -6.18
CA LYS A 449 12.94 1.99 -5.01
C LYS A 449 14.45 2.12 -4.69
N GLU A 450 15.34 1.70 -5.59
CA GLU A 450 16.80 1.71 -5.37
C GLU A 450 17.37 3.13 -5.51
N THR A 451 16.99 3.84 -6.57
CA THR A 451 17.44 5.22 -6.83
C THR A 451 16.84 6.19 -5.81
N ILE A 452 15.54 6.05 -5.59
CA ILE A 452 14.71 6.86 -4.70
C ILE A 452 13.75 5.91 -3.97
N PRO A 453 13.50 6.09 -2.66
CA PRO A 453 12.55 5.28 -1.86
C PRO A 453 11.08 5.23 -2.29
N TYR A 454 10.75 5.68 -3.49
CA TYR A 454 9.39 5.78 -3.97
C TYR A 454 9.33 5.17 -5.37
N ILE A 455 8.23 4.50 -5.68
CA ILE A 455 7.88 4.22 -7.06
C ILE A 455 7.61 5.57 -7.73
N PHE A 456 8.26 5.85 -8.86
CA PHE A 456 8.10 7.12 -9.54
C PHE A 456 8.12 7.01 -11.05
N SER A 457 7.36 7.89 -11.69
CA SER A 457 7.37 8.08 -13.13
C SER A 457 7.77 9.51 -13.49
N VAL A 458 8.33 9.68 -14.68
CA VAL A 458 8.71 10.95 -15.26
C VAL A 458 8.04 11.05 -16.63
N GLN A 459 7.29 12.11 -16.84
CA GLN A 459 6.47 12.33 -18.02
C GLN A 459 6.79 13.67 -18.68
N ASP A 460 6.52 13.80 -19.97
CA ASP A 460 6.61 15.12 -20.62
C ASP A 460 5.59 16.09 -20.01
N TYR A 461 6.02 17.34 -19.78
CA TYR A 461 5.10 18.38 -19.32
C TYR A 461 4.15 18.81 -20.44
N ILE A 462 2.86 18.53 -20.24
CA ILE A 462 1.79 19.00 -21.12
C ILE A 462 1.47 20.47 -20.81
N ARG A 463 1.69 21.35 -21.80
CA ARG A 463 1.36 22.78 -21.67
C ARG A 463 -0.15 22.98 -21.76
N GLY A 464 -0.73 23.62 -20.75
CA GLY A 464 -2.13 23.99 -20.71
C GLY A 464 -2.58 24.25 -19.28
N LYS A 465 -3.88 24.24 -19.06
CA LYS A 465 -4.50 24.21 -17.72
C LYS A 465 -5.56 23.10 -17.69
N PRO A 466 -5.85 22.50 -16.54
CA PRO A 466 -6.99 21.59 -16.40
C PRO A 466 -8.30 22.25 -16.87
N LEU A 467 -9.19 21.48 -17.49
CA LEU A 467 -10.44 21.97 -18.04
C LEU A 467 -11.31 22.67 -16.98
N PHE A 468 -11.35 22.15 -15.74
CA PHE A 468 -12.12 22.79 -14.68
C PHE A 468 -11.63 24.23 -14.40
N GLN A 469 -10.32 24.49 -14.48
CA GLN A 469 -9.76 25.83 -14.28
C GLN A 469 -10.17 26.77 -15.42
N LEU A 470 -10.23 26.27 -16.65
CA LEU A 470 -10.71 27.06 -17.78
C LEU A 470 -12.20 27.39 -17.61
N ILE A 471 -13.03 26.41 -17.27
CA ILE A 471 -14.46 26.62 -17.03
C ILE A 471 -14.67 27.65 -15.91
N ASN A 472 -14.03 27.47 -14.76
CA ASN A 472 -14.16 28.39 -13.62
C ASN A 472 -13.68 29.80 -13.96
N GLN A 473 -12.60 29.93 -14.75
CA GLN A 473 -12.15 31.23 -15.24
C GLN A 473 -13.25 31.91 -16.07
N TYR A 474 -13.87 31.19 -17.00
CA TYR A 474 -14.95 31.74 -17.83
C TYR A 474 -16.16 32.18 -17.01
N ILE A 475 -16.57 31.36 -16.04
CA ILE A 475 -17.65 31.70 -15.11
C ILE A 475 -17.30 32.99 -14.35
N SER A 476 -16.10 33.05 -13.76
CA SER A 476 -15.66 34.21 -12.96
C SER A 476 -15.54 35.51 -13.76
N GLU A 477 -15.21 35.41 -15.05
CA GLU A 477 -15.06 36.54 -15.96
C GLU A 477 -16.38 36.92 -16.66
N GLY A 478 -17.49 36.22 -16.37
CA GLY A 478 -18.78 36.44 -17.03
C GLY A 478 -18.77 36.15 -18.53
N LYS A 479 -17.82 35.31 -19.00
CA LYS A 479 -17.67 34.97 -20.42
C LYS A 479 -18.67 33.90 -20.83
N ASN A 480 -19.08 33.96 -22.10
CA ASN A 480 -20.01 32.98 -22.66
C ASN A 480 -19.37 31.59 -22.81
N LEU A 481 -19.74 30.67 -21.92
CA LEU A 481 -19.42 29.25 -22.00
C LEU A 481 -20.08 28.58 -23.20
N TYR A 482 -21.26 29.05 -23.64
CA TYR A 482 -22.05 28.47 -24.73
C TYR A 482 -21.58 28.88 -26.13
N SER A 483 -20.30 29.19 -26.26
CA SER A 483 -19.69 29.54 -27.54
C SER A 483 -19.33 28.28 -28.32
N ASN A 484 -19.28 28.39 -29.65
CA ASN A 484 -18.93 27.27 -30.55
C ASN A 484 -17.62 26.55 -30.17
N LYS A 485 -16.68 27.25 -29.52
CA LYS A 485 -15.42 26.65 -29.06
C LYS A 485 -15.61 25.60 -27.95
N PHE A 486 -16.57 25.77 -27.04
CA PHE A 486 -16.86 24.76 -26.01
C PHE A 486 -17.66 23.61 -26.61
N ILE A 487 -18.59 23.89 -27.53
CA ILE A 487 -19.29 22.84 -28.30
C ILE A 487 -18.24 21.96 -29.02
N ASN A 488 -17.30 22.57 -29.74
CA ASN A 488 -16.22 21.84 -30.40
C ASN A 488 -15.30 21.09 -29.41
N LEU A 489 -15.05 21.64 -28.22
CA LEU A 489 -14.31 20.95 -27.17
C LEU A 489 -15.02 19.65 -26.74
N PHE A 490 -16.32 19.71 -26.45
CA PHE A 490 -17.10 18.54 -26.04
C PHE A 490 -17.24 17.52 -27.18
N ASN A 491 -17.35 17.99 -28.43
CA ASN A 491 -17.25 17.13 -29.61
C ASN A 491 -15.92 16.35 -29.61
N ASN A 492 -14.78 17.04 -29.48
CA ASN A 492 -13.46 16.42 -29.46
C ASN A 492 -13.29 15.45 -28.27
N LEU A 493 -13.87 15.76 -27.10
CA LEU A 493 -13.87 14.83 -25.96
C LEU A 493 -14.60 13.54 -26.27
N GLY A 494 -15.77 13.61 -26.93
CA GLY A 494 -16.51 12.44 -27.38
C GLY A 494 -15.73 11.62 -28.41
N GLU A 495 -15.03 12.29 -29.34
CA GLU A 495 -14.17 11.61 -30.31
C GLU A 495 -12.97 10.91 -29.68
N HIS A 496 -12.30 11.54 -28.70
CA HIS A 496 -11.18 10.92 -28.00
C HIS A 496 -11.63 9.73 -27.17
N LEU A 497 -12.75 9.83 -26.45
CA LEU A 497 -13.27 8.69 -25.67
C LEU A 497 -13.70 7.54 -26.59
N GLY A 498 -14.37 7.84 -27.71
CA GLY A 498 -14.73 6.83 -28.70
C GLY A 498 -13.51 6.14 -29.32
N ASN A 499 -12.43 6.88 -29.58
CA ASN A 499 -11.18 6.31 -30.07
C ASN A 499 -10.48 5.43 -29.02
N LEU A 500 -10.48 5.82 -27.74
CA LEU A 500 -9.94 5.00 -26.64
C LEU A 500 -10.67 3.65 -26.56
N HIS A 501 -12.00 3.68 -26.62
CA HIS A 501 -12.86 2.49 -26.53
C HIS A 501 -12.74 1.55 -27.74
N LYS A 502 -12.06 1.92 -28.83
CA LYS A 502 -11.74 0.99 -29.93
C LYS A 502 -10.78 -0.12 -29.52
N ILE A 503 -10.02 0.07 -28.45
CA ILE A 503 -9.11 -0.93 -27.90
C ILE A 503 -9.98 -1.94 -27.13
N LYS A 504 -10.46 -2.96 -27.84
CA LYS A 504 -11.37 -3.99 -27.32
C LYS A 504 -10.60 -5.17 -26.73
N PHE A 505 -11.15 -5.78 -25.70
CA PHE A 505 -10.66 -7.01 -25.10
C PHE A 505 -11.75 -8.09 -25.17
N ASP A 506 -11.34 -9.33 -25.43
CA ASP A 506 -12.25 -10.48 -25.46
C ASP A 506 -12.88 -10.79 -24.09
N THR A 507 -12.32 -10.24 -23.01
CA THR A 507 -12.82 -10.44 -21.67
C THR A 507 -12.49 -9.29 -20.73
N PHE A 508 -13.32 -9.14 -19.69
CA PHE A 508 -13.03 -8.37 -18.50
C PHE A 508 -11.77 -8.86 -17.77
N PHE A 509 -10.99 -7.91 -17.24
CA PHE A 509 -9.87 -8.15 -16.35
C PHE A 509 -9.94 -7.21 -15.14
N LYS A 510 -9.99 -7.77 -13.93
CA LYS A 510 -10.05 -6.99 -12.68
C LYS A 510 -8.75 -6.20 -12.41
N GLU A 511 -7.60 -6.82 -12.68
CA GLU A 511 -6.28 -6.24 -12.42
C GLU A 511 -5.50 -6.18 -13.74
N VAL A 512 -4.73 -5.11 -13.93
CA VAL A 512 -3.92 -4.91 -15.14
C VAL A 512 -2.90 -6.03 -15.29
N SER A 513 -2.36 -6.51 -14.16
CA SER A 513 -1.42 -7.62 -14.11
C SER A 513 -1.98 -8.95 -14.63
N ASN A 514 -3.32 -9.08 -14.73
CA ASN A 514 -4.01 -10.29 -15.15
C ASN A 514 -4.37 -10.31 -16.65
N ILE A 515 -4.08 -9.23 -17.39
CA ILE A 515 -4.32 -9.17 -18.83
C ILE A 515 -3.64 -10.36 -19.54
N GLY A 516 -4.38 -10.95 -20.48
CA GLY A 516 -4.00 -12.14 -21.26
C GLY A 516 -4.19 -13.49 -20.55
N GLN A 517 -4.64 -13.53 -19.28
CA GLN A 517 -4.95 -14.81 -18.62
C GLN A 517 -6.29 -15.40 -19.11
N LYS A 518 -6.37 -16.74 -19.15
CA LYS A 518 -7.65 -17.44 -19.30
C LYS A 518 -8.46 -17.28 -18.00
N LYS A 519 -9.67 -16.74 -18.15
CA LYS A 519 -10.62 -16.22 -17.14
C LYS A 519 -10.80 -17.12 -15.89
N LYS A 520 -10.97 -16.49 -14.71
CA LYS A 520 -11.48 -17.14 -13.46
C LYS A 520 -12.76 -16.51 -12.89
N THR A 521 -13.13 -15.29 -13.29
CA THR A 521 -14.33 -14.58 -12.79
C THR A 521 -15.03 -13.85 -13.95
N SER A 522 -16.35 -13.96 -14.03
CA SER A 522 -17.17 -13.24 -15.01
C SER A 522 -17.41 -11.79 -14.60
N TYR A 523 -17.78 -10.93 -15.57
CA TYR A 523 -18.06 -9.52 -15.28
C TYR A 523 -19.29 -9.37 -14.37
N ILE A 524 -20.31 -10.22 -14.56
CA ILE A 524 -21.51 -10.21 -13.72
C ILE A 524 -21.18 -10.61 -12.28
N GLU A 525 -20.38 -11.65 -12.05
CA GLU A 525 -19.95 -12.04 -10.69
C GLU A 525 -19.18 -10.91 -9.99
N PHE A 526 -18.33 -10.20 -10.74
CA PHE A 526 -17.63 -9.02 -10.23
C PHE A 526 -18.63 -7.91 -9.86
N PHE A 527 -19.55 -7.59 -10.76
CA PHE A 527 -20.53 -6.51 -10.57
C PHE A 527 -21.49 -6.82 -9.39
N ASP A 528 -22.02 -8.04 -9.32
CA ASP A 528 -22.85 -8.56 -8.23
C ASP A 528 -22.14 -8.39 -6.88
N HIS A 529 -20.85 -8.76 -6.83
CA HIS A 529 -20.06 -8.64 -5.62
C HIS A 529 -19.86 -7.18 -5.20
N GLU A 530 -19.44 -6.32 -6.12
CA GLU A 530 -19.19 -4.90 -5.85
C GLU A 530 -20.46 -4.19 -5.38
N ILE A 531 -21.59 -4.37 -6.06
CA ILE A 531 -22.82 -3.68 -5.70
C ILE A 531 -23.35 -4.14 -4.33
N GLU A 532 -23.35 -5.45 -4.04
CA GLU A 532 -23.80 -5.93 -2.74
C GLU A 532 -22.86 -5.50 -1.61
N GLN A 533 -21.54 -5.49 -1.83
CA GLN A 533 -20.60 -4.97 -0.84
C GLN A 533 -20.88 -3.50 -0.54
N LYS A 534 -21.09 -2.67 -1.57
CA LYS A 534 -21.38 -1.25 -1.42
C LYS A 534 -22.72 -0.99 -0.73
N ILE A 535 -23.76 -1.77 -1.05
CA ILE A 535 -25.06 -1.69 -0.36
C ILE A 535 -24.93 -2.08 1.12
N GLN A 536 -24.20 -3.15 1.43
CA GLN A 536 -24.00 -3.58 2.83
C GLN A 536 -23.28 -2.52 3.66
N GLU A 537 -22.27 -1.87 3.09
CA GLU A 537 -21.54 -0.78 3.73
C GLU A 537 -22.43 0.48 3.86
N ALA A 538 -23.20 0.82 2.83
CA ALA A 538 -24.15 1.94 2.89
C ALA A 538 -25.22 1.73 3.96
N ARG A 539 -25.69 0.48 4.16
CA ARG A 539 -26.60 0.12 5.25
C ARG A 539 -25.96 0.34 6.62
N LYS A 540 -24.68 0.02 6.80
CA LYS A 540 -23.94 0.33 8.04
C LYS A 540 -23.80 1.84 8.26
N ASN A 541 -23.77 2.61 7.17
CA ASN A 541 -23.76 4.07 7.15
C ASN A 541 -25.17 4.70 7.23
N GLN A 542 -26.20 3.91 7.56
CA GLN A 542 -27.57 4.37 7.78
C GLN A 542 -28.29 4.90 6.51
N LEU A 543 -27.91 4.41 5.32
CA LEU A 543 -28.66 4.69 4.10
C LEU A 543 -30.03 3.99 4.12
N GLU A 544 -31.11 4.77 4.17
CA GLU A 544 -32.47 4.27 4.45
C GLU A 544 -33.11 3.44 3.34
N PHE A 545 -32.71 3.64 2.07
CA PHE A 545 -33.36 3.06 0.89
C PHE A 545 -32.50 2.01 0.18
N CYS A 546 -31.70 1.26 0.95
CA CYS A 546 -30.85 0.18 0.42
C CYS A 546 -31.62 -0.94 -0.29
N ASP A 547 -32.87 -1.21 0.11
CA ASP A 547 -33.68 -2.25 -0.53
C ASP A 547 -34.22 -1.80 -1.89
N GLU A 548 -34.64 -0.54 -2.03
CA GLU A 548 -35.01 0.06 -3.33
C GLU A 548 -33.84 0.01 -4.33
N ILE A 549 -32.62 0.27 -3.86
CA ILE A 549 -31.39 0.16 -4.66
C ILE A 549 -31.17 -1.28 -5.16
N ARG A 550 -31.39 -2.27 -4.27
CA ARG A 550 -31.25 -3.68 -4.63
C ARG A 550 -32.31 -4.11 -5.63
N ASP A 551 -33.54 -3.63 -5.48
CA ASP A 551 -34.63 -3.94 -6.40
C ASP A 551 -34.39 -3.31 -7.77
N PHE A 552 -33.98 -2.04 -7.83
CA PHE A 552 -33.54 -1.40 -9.08
C PHE A 552 -32.42 -2.18 -9.78
N TYR A 553 -31.42 -2.67 -9.03
CA TYR A 553 -30.36 -3.50 -9.60
C TYR A 553 -30.91 -4.80 -10.19
N LYS A 554 -31.75 -5.52 -9.45
CA LYS A 554 -32.36 -6.78 -9.92
C LYS A 554 -33.18 -6.57 -11.19
N ASP A 555 -33.99 -5.52 -11.25
CA ASP A 555 -34.84 -5.21 -12.40
C ASP A 555 -34.04 -4.89 -13.67
N ASN A 556 -32.79 -4.45 -13.53
CA ASN A 556 -31.92 -4.11 -14.66
C ASN A 556 -30.70 -5.03 -14.79
N LYS A 557 -30.64 -6.15 -14.03
CA LYS A 557 -29.49 -7.06 -13.97
C LYS A 557 -29.13 -7.66 -15.34
N ALA A 558 -30.13 -7.95 -16.16
CA ALA A 558 -29.95 -8.49 -17.51
C ALA A 558 -29.01 -7.61 -18.38
N LEU A 559 -29.01 -6.29 -18.18
CA LEU A 559 -28.13 -5.38 -18.92
C LEU A 559 -26.65 -5.62 -18.62
N ILE A 560 -26.32 -6.09 -17.42
CA ILE A 560 -24.94 -6.42 -17.02
C ILE A 560 -24.58 -7.84 -17.49
N GLU A 561 -25.53 -8.77 -17.44
CA GLU A 561 -25.35 -10.14 -17.95
C GLU A 561 -25.06 -10.15 -19.46
N ASP A 562 -25.74 -9.29 -20.21
CA ASP A 562 -25.54 -9.13 -21.67
C ASP A 562 -24.27 -8.35 -22.04
N GLU A 563 -23.50 -7.85 -21.06
CA GLU A 563 -22.26 -7.12 -21.33
C GLU A 563 -21.14 -8.05 -21.80
N THR A 564 -20.83 -7.95 -23.10
CA THR A 564 -19.82 -8.77 -23.77
C THR A 564 -18.73 -7.94 -24.43
N GLU A 565 -18.89 -6.62 -24.53
CA GLU A 565 -17.91 -5.72 -25.14
C GLU A 565 -17.08 -5.00 -24.07
N PHE A 566 -15.90 -5.54 -23.78
CA PHE A 566 -14.95 -4.91 -22.87
C PHE A 566 -13.95 -4.06 -23.63
N VAL A 567 -13.65 -2.89 -23.09
CA VAL A 567 -12.74 -1.92 -23.72
C VAL A 567 -11.71 -1.42 -22.72
N LEU A 568 -10.65 -0.80 -23.23
CA LEU A 568 -9.75 0.00 -22.42
C LEU A 568 -10.48 1.25 -21.92
N LEU A 569 -10.49 1.44 -20.60
CA LEU A 569 -11.11 2.58 -19.94
C LEU A 569 -10.05 3.47 -19.32
N HIS A 570 -10.29 4.79 -19.34
CA HIS A 570 -9.53 5.70 -18.49
C HIS A 570 -9.94 5.56 -17.02
N ASN A 571 -11.22 5.31 -16.77
CA ASN A 571 -11.87 5.15 -15.47
C ASN A 571 -11.73 6.38 -14.53
N ASN A 572 -11.22 7.48 -15.07
CA ASN A 572 -11.06 8.76 -14.38
C ASN A 572 -11.16 9.94 -15.37
N PHE A 573 -12.01 9.78 -16.39
CA PHE A 573 -12.18 10.76 -17.46
C PHE A 573 -13.01 11.96 -16.98
N GLN A 574 -12.34 13.01 -16.51
CA GLN A 574 -12.98 14.18 -15.89
C GLN A 574 -12.16 15.47 -16.07
N SER A 575 -12.74 16.61 -15.71
CA SER A 575 -12.23 17.96 -16.03
C SER A 575 -10.85 18.26 -15.42
N GLN A 576 -10.48 17.61 -14.32
CA GLN A 576 -9.15 17.77 -13.72
C GLN A 576 -8.04 17.07 -14.50
N ASN A 577 -8.39 16.02 -15.25
CA ASN A 577 -7.48 15.15 -15.99
C ASN A 577 -7.42 15.48 -17.49
N ILE A 578 -8.15 16.51 -17.92
CA ILE A 578 -8.15 17.01 -19.29
C ILE A 578 -7.40 18.34 -19.32
N ILE A 579 -6.22 18.35 -19.93
CA ILE A 579 -5.38 19.53 -20.08
C ILE A 579 -5.73 20.24 -21.38
N VAL A 580 -6.22 21.47 -21.28
CA VAL A 580 -6.65 22.27 -22.41
C VAL A 580 -5.80 23.53 -22.58
N LYS A 581 -5.75 24.03 -23.81
CA LYS A 581 -5.16 25.32 -24.16
C LYS A 581 -6.06 26.06 -25.13
N GLU A 582 -6.37 27.31 -24.80
CA GLU A 582 -7.11 28.19 -25.71
C GLU A 582 -6.11 28.98 -26.57
N GLU A 583 -6.20 28.82 -27.90
CA GLU A 583 -5.38 29.52 -28.88
C GLU A 583 -6.23 29.93 -30.07
N LEU A 584 -6.10 31.18 -30.53
CA LEU A 584 -6.77 31.69 -31.74
C LEU A 584 -8.29 31.44 -31.77
N GLY A 585 -8.95 31.47 -30.61
CA GLY A 585 -10.40 31.25 -30.48
C GLY A 585 -10.84 29.78 -30.44
N VAL A 586 -9.91 28.82 -30.40
CA VAL A 586 -10.18 27.38 -30.28
C VAL A 586 -9.65 26.85 -28.95
N ILE A 587 -10.41 25.97 -28.30
CA ILE A 587 -9.94 25.25 -27.11
C ILE A 587 -9.44 23.87 -27.56
N LYS A 588 -8.12 23.68 -27.54
CA LYS A 588 -7.48 22.41 -27.90
C LYS A 588 -7.26 21.54 -26.67
N ILE A 589 -7.51 20.24 -26.81
CA ILE A 589 -7.11 19.22 -25.83
C ILE A 589 -5.65 18.89 -26.08
N ASN A 590 -4.78 19.31 -25.17
CA ASN A 590 -3.34 19.09 -25.27
C ASN A 590 -2.91 17.79 -24.59
N GLY A 591 -3.72 17.25 -23.69
CA GLY A 591 -3.43 15.99 -23.03
C GLY A 591 -4.56 15.48 -22.16
N ILE A 592 -4.69 14.17 -22.11
CA ILE A 592 -5.47 13.41 -21.13
C ILE A 592 -4.44 12.75 -20.21
N VAL A 593 -4.57 12.93 -18.91
CA VAL A 593 -3.56 12.53 -17.90
C VAL A 593 -4.19 11.71 -16.79
N ASP A 594 -3.36 11.17 -15.89
CA ASP A 594 -3.80 10.42 -14.71
C ASP A 594 -4.49 9.08 -15.03
N PHE A 595 -3.77 8.22 -15.75
CA PHE A 595 -4.12 6.82 -15.96
C PHE A 595 -3.68 5.95 -14.77
N ASP A 596 -3.85 6.37 -13.52
CA ASP A 596 -3.54 5.47 -12.39
C ASP A 596 -4.62 4.38 -12.23
N ASN A 597 -5.88 4.74 -12.52
CA ASN A 597 -7.05 3.88 -12.32
C ASN A 597 -7.58 3.22 -13.59
N TRP A 598 -6.83 3.30 -14.70
CA TRP A 598 -7.25 2.71 -15.97
C TRP A 598 -7.49 1.20 -15.81
N CYS A 599 -8.46 0.67 -16.54
CA CYS A 599 -8.83 -0.74 -16.44
C CYS A 599 -9.45 -1.25 -17.73
N VAL A 600 -9.81 -2.54 -17.74
CA VAL A 600 -10.60 -3.17 -18.81
C VAL A 600 -12.01 -3.40 -18.29
N GLY A 601 -13.02 -2.77 -18.90
CA GLY A 601 -14.38 -2.80 -18.37
C GLY A 601 -15.45 -2.38 -19.38
N SER A 602 -16.65 -2.12 -18.87
CA SER A 602 -17.78 -1.64 -19.68
C SER A 602 -17.59 -0.16 -20.06
N ARG A 603 -17.87 0.16 -21.32
CA ARG A 603 -17.84 1.53 -21.86
C ARG A 603 -18.59 2.55 -21.00
N ALA A 604 -19.63 2.11 -20.28
CA ALA A 604 -20.47 2.96 -19.44
C ALA A 604 -19.70 3.63 -18.29
N GLN A 605 -18.61 3.02 -17.80
CA GLN A 605 -17.87 3.51 -16.64
C GLN A 605 -17.21 4.88 -16.88
N ASP A 606 -16.67 5.12 -18.07
CA ASP A 606 -16.01 6.40 -18.40
C ASP A 606 -16.99 7.59 -18.56
N PHE A 607 -18.29 7.32 -18.66
CA PHE A 607 -19.32 8.37 -18.76
C PHE A 607 -19.67 8.97 -17.38
N ILE A 608 -19.40 8.24 -16.29
CA ILE A 608 -19.84 8.62 -14.94
C ILE A 608 -19.25 9.97 -14.52
N LYS A 609 -17.93 10.09 -14.54
CA LYS A 609 -17.24 11.27 -13.99
C LYS A 609 -17.31 12.48 -14.92
N ILE A 610 -17.34 12.27 -16.24
CA ILE A 610 -17.57 13.36 -17.18
C ILE A 610 -18.99 13.92 -17.07
N ASP A 611 -20.00 13.05 -16.90
CA ASP A 611 -21.37 13.50 -16.66
C ASP A 611 -21.46 14.26 -15.33
N TYR A 612 -21.02 13.62 -14.23
CA TYR A 612 -21.19 14.16 -12.89
C TYR A 612 -20.39 15.44 -12.63
N TRP A 613 -19.11 15.50 -13.05
CA TRP A 613 -18.23 16.63 -12.75
C TRP A 613 -18.16 17.71 -13.84
N ILE A 614 -18.73 17.46 -15.03
CA ILE A 614 -18.63 18.41 -16.15
C ILE A 614 -19.99 18.71 -16.78
N LEU A 615 -20.63 17.72 -17.40
CA LEU A 615 -21.81 17.99 -18.22
C LEU A 615 -23.00 18.42 -17.37
N LYS A 616 -23.23 17.73 -16.24
CA LYS A 616 -24.37 18.01 -15.35
C LYS A 616 -24.26 19.37 -14.67
N PRO A 617 -23.11 19.76 -14.07
CA PRO A 617 -22.96 21.10 -13.49
C PRO A 617 -23.12 22.23 -14.51
N LEU A 618 -22.75 22.01 -15.77
CA LEU A 618 -22.92 23.00 -16.83
C LEU A 618 -24.36 23.09 -17.36
N ASN A 619 -25.15 22.02 -17.17
CA ASN A 619 -26.58 21.94 -17.48
C ASN A 619 -26.96 22.55 -18.85
N ASN A 620 -26.25 22.14 -19.91
CA ASN A 620 -26.47 22.65 -21.26
C ASN A 620 -26.62 21.50 -22.26
N SER A 621 -27.81 21.39 -22.87
CA SER A 621 -28.14 20.32 -23.81
C SER A 621 -27.17 20.27 -24.99
N SER A 622 -26.71 21.41 -25.53
CA SER A 622 -25.78 21.42 -26.66
C SER A 622 -24.42 20.80 -26.33
N PHE A 623 -23.95 20.85 -25.07
CA PHE A 623 -22.73 20.14 -24.66
C PHE A 623 -22.94 18.63 -24.57
N TYR A 624 -24.09 18.22 -24.02
CA TYR A 624 -24.51 16.81 -24.00
C TYR A 624 -24.60 16.27 -25.42
N ASP A 625 -25.40 16.89 -26.27
CA ASP A 625 -25.62 16.48 -27.65
C ASP A 625 -24.29 16.41 -28.41
N SER A 626 -23.45 17.44 -28.31
CA SER A 626 -22.16 17.46 -29.02
C SER A 626 -21.20 16.34 -28.59
N PHE A 627 -21.13 16.04 -27.29
CA PHE A 627 -20.30 14.95 -26.77
C PHE A 627 -20.84 13.57 -27.19
N TYR A 628 -22.13 13.33 -26.97
CA TYR A 628 -22.76 12.05 -27.28
C TYR A 628 -22.85 11.78 -28.78
N ASP A 629 -23.13 12.79 -29.61
CA ASP A 629 -23.14 12.66 -31.08
C ASP A 629 -21.76 12.31 -31.62
N ALA A 630 -20.71 12.96 -31.09
CA ALA A 630 -19.33 12.65 -31.45
C ALA A 630 -18.94 11.22 -31.09
N TYR A 631 -19.28 10.78 -29.88
CA TYR A 631 -19.03 9.41 -29.44
C TYR A 631 -19.86 8.38 -30.23
N SER A 632 -21.08 8.73 -30.63
CA SER A 632 -22.00 7.85 -31.36
C SER A 632 -21.50 7.48 -32.76
N LYS A 633 -20.51 8.21 -33.30
CA LYS A 633 -19.78 7.82 -34.52
C LYS A 633 -19.01 6.50 -34.37
N TYR A 634 -18.71 6.09 -33.15
CA TYR A 634 -17.90 4.92 -32.83
C TYR A 634 -18.72 3.75 -32.29
N PHE A 635 -19.69 4.04 -31.41
CA PHE A 635 -20.50 3.02 -30.75
C PHE A 635 -21.93 3.51 -30.56
N SER A 636 -22.90 2.58 -30.56
CA SER A 636 -24.29 2.91 -30.28
C SER A 636 -24.47 3.43 -28.84
N VAL A 637 -25.28 4.48 -28.70
CA VAL A 637 -25.73 5.09 -27.44
C VAL A 637 -27.26 5.03 -27.41
N ASN A 638 -27.80 3.85 -27.09
CA ASN A 638 -29.24 3.62 -26.94
C ASN A 638 -29.69 3.77 -25.47
N ASN A 639 -30.99 3.57 -25.21
CA ASN A 639 -31.53 3.64 -23.85
C ASN A 639 -30.93 2.60 -22.91
N ASP A 640 -30.63 1.39 -23.40
CA ASP A 640 -29.99 0.36 -22.60
C ASP A 640 -28.58 0.78 -22.17
N PHE A 641 -27.82 1.42 -23.05
CA PHE A 641 -26.51 1.99 -22.71
C PHE A 641 -26.62 3.09 -21.65
N LYS A 642 -27.63 3.97 -21.74
CA LYS A 642 -27.89 4.97 -20.70
C LYS A 642 -28.20 4.32 -19.34
N LYS A 643 -29.03 3.28 -19.32
CA LYS A 643 -29.28 2.50 -18.09
C LYS A 643 -28.02 1.80 -17.55
N LYS A 644 -27.13 1.32 -18.42
CA LYS A 644 -25.82 0.81 -18.00
C LYS A 644 -24.96 1.89 -17.33
N ILE A 645 -25.01 3.13 -17.82
CA ILE A 645 -24.36 4.27 -17.15
C ILE A 645 -24.94 4.46 -15.76
N ASP A 646 -26.28 4.45 -15.61
CA ASP A 646 -26.94 4.60 -14.31
C ASP A 646 -26.54 3.50 -13.32
N LEU A 647 -26.50 2.23 -13.77
CA LEU A 647 -26.06 1.10 -12.95
C LEU A 647 -24.61 1.25 -12.47
N ASN A 648 -23.68 1.65 -13.34
CA ASN A 648 -22.28 1.84 -12.93
C ASN A 648 -22.12 3.10 -12.07
N LYS A 649 -22.89 4.17 -12.35
CA LYS A 649 -22.93 5.40 -11.56
C LYS A 649 -23.45 5.13 -10.14
N LEU A 650 -24.43 4.23 -9.99
CA LEU A 650 -24.95 3.79 -8.70
C LEU A 650 -23.86 3.14 -7.83
N ILE A 651 -23.06 2.22 -8.38
CA ILE A 651 -21.91 1.62 -7.66
C ILE A 651 -20.92 2.71 -7.23
N TRP A 652 -20.57 3.61 -8.14
CA TRP A 652 -19.63 4.69 -7.85
C TRP A 652 -20.15 5.61 -6.73
N LEU A 653 -21.40 6.08 -6.83
CA LEU A 653 -22.04 6.95 -5.84
C LEU A 653 -22.15 6.29 -4.47
N LEU A 654 -22.48 5.00 -4.39
CA LEU A 654 -22.47 4.26 -3.13
C LEU A 654 -21.06 4.19 -2.53
N GLY A 655 -20.04 4.01 -3.38
CA GLY A 655 -18.64 4.07 -2.97
C GLY A 655 -18.26 5.40 -2.35
N GLU A 656 -18.56 6.50 -3.03
CA GLU A 656 -18.30 7.86 -2.53
C GLU A 656 -19.10 8.16 -1.25
N TYR A 657 -20.38 7.77 -1.21
CA TYR A 657 -21.22 7.91 -0.03
C TYR A 657 -20.62 7.20 1.18
N ASN A 658 -20.13 5.97 1.02
CA ASN A 658 -19.53 5.21 2.10
C ASN A 658 -18.24 5.85 2.61
N LEU A 659 -17.36 6.28 1.70
CA LEU A 659 -16.10 6.92 2.03
C LEU A 659 -16.32 8.22 2.81
N GLU A 660 -17.17 9.11 2.31
CA GLU A 660 -17.46 10.38 2.96
C GLU A 660 -18.21 10.20 4.29
N SER A 661 -19.08 9.18 4.41
CA SER A 661 -19.74 8.85 5.66
C SER A 661 -18.73 8.43 6.74
N GLU A 662 -17.73 7.64 6.38
CA GLU A 662 -16.65 7.25 7.28
C GLU A 662 -15.74 8.44 7.63
N LEU A 663 -15.46 9.33 6.67
CA LEU A 663 -14.67 10.54 6.92
C LEU A 663 -15.34 11.46 7.94
N ILE A 664 -16.67 11.63 7.90
CA ILE A 664 -17.41 12.39 8.92
C ILE A 664 -17.27 11.74 10.30
N LYS A 665 -17.38 10.41 10.40
CA LYS A 665 -17.27 9.71 11.68
C LYS A 665 -15.89 9.85 12.32
N LYS A 666 -14.84 9.97 11.50
CA LYS A 666 -13.43 10.01 11.93
C LYS A 666 -12.84 11.41 12.07
N SER A 667 -13.53 12.46 11.61
CA SER A 667 -12.99 13.82 11.58
C SER A 667 -13.49 14.65 12.76
N ASP A 668 -12.57 15.28 13.49
CA ASP A 668 -12.88 16.30 14.51
C ASP A 668 -12.93 17.73 13.92
N GLN A 669 -12.60 17.89 12.64
CA GLN A 669 -12.55 19.21 11.99
C GLN A 669 -13.91 19.61 11.41
N MET A 670 -14.49 20.66 11.98
CA MET A 670 -15.85 21.13 11.66
C MET A 670 -16.02 21.60 10.20
N ASP A 671 -14.98 22.18 9.59
CA ASP A 671 -15.01 22.64 8.20
C ASP A 671 -14.99 21.47 7.20
N ILE A 672 -14.22 20.41 7.50
CA ILE A 672 -14.20 19.17 6.72
C ILE A 672 -15.57 18.50 6.82
N ILE A 673 -16.11 18.34 8.03
CA ILE A 673 -17.44 17.76 8.24
C ILE A 673 -18.50 18.52 7.43
N LYS A 674 -18.49 19.85 7.44
CA LYS A 674 -19.47 20.66 6.72
C LYS A 674 -19.39 20.48 5.20
N THR A 675 -18.18 20.48 4.65
CA THR A 675 -17.95 20.30 3.22
C THR A 675 -18.34 18.88 2.78
N THR A 676 -17.95 17.87 3.56
CA THR A 676 -18.30 16.48 3.30
C THR A 676 -19.81 16.23 3.38
N ARG A 677 -20.53 16.85 4.32
CA ARG A 677 -22.00 16.73 4.40
C ARG A 677 -22.71 17.21 3.13
N LEU A 678 -22.26 18.33 2.56
CA LEU A 678 -22.83 18.84 1.30
C LEU A 678 -22.62 17.83 0.15
N SER A 679 -21.44 17.20 0.09
CA SER A 679 -21.15 16.17 -0.91
C SER A 679 -22.04 14.94 -0.72
N LEU A 680 -22.25 14.48 0.52
CA LEU A 680 -23.16 13.38 0.84
C LEU A 680 -24.60 13.66 0.43
N GLU A 681 -25.11 14.87 0.71
CA GLU A 681 -26.46 15.27 0.28
C GLU A 681 -26.62 15.21 -1.24
N ASN A 682 -25.61 15.65 -1.99
CA ASN A 682 -25.60 15.54 -3.46
C ASN A 682 -25.57 14.08 -3.92
N TYR A 683 -24.74 13.22 -3.33
CA TYR A 683 -24.70 11.79 -3.67
C TYR A 683 -26.04 11.11 -3.38
N LEU A 684 -26.67 11.40 -2.24
CA LEU A 684 -27.99 10.89 -1.90
C LEU A 684 -29.06 11.34 -2.91
N PHE A 685 -29.01 12.60 -3.34
CA PHE A 685 -29.90 13.11 -4.37
C PHE A 685 -29.74 12.36 -5.69
N GLU A 686 -28.51 12.11 -6.14
CA GLU A 686 -28.24 11.35 -7.35
C GLU A 686 -28.72 9.90 -7.25
N ILE A 687 -28.42 9.21 -6.13
CA ILE A 687 -28.83 7.82 -5.95
C ILE A 687 -30.36 7.72 -6.03
N LYS A 688 -31.09 8.63 -5.38
CA LYS A 688 -32.55 8.70 -5.46
C LYS A 688 -33.07 8.99 -6.86
N ALA A 689 -32.34 9.78 -7.66
CA ALA A 689 -32.72 10.08 -9.04
C ALA A 689 -32.52 8.88 -9.99
N ILE A 690 -31.60 7.98 -9.68
CA ILE A 690 -31.34 6.77 -10.47
C ILE A 690 -32.39 5.69 -10.22
N ILE A 691 -32.79 5.49 -8.96
CA ILE A 691 -33.68 4.37 -8.58
C ILE A 691 -35.17 4.68 -8.69
N ARG A 692 -35.54 5.92 -9.05
CA ARG A 692 -36.91 6.37 -9.31
C ARG A 692 -37.19 6.43 -10.79
#